data_AF-A0A5C5XY66-F1
#
_entry.id   AF-A0A5C5XY66-F1
#
_cell.length_a   1.000
_cell.length_b   1.000
_cell.length_c   1.000
_cell.angle_alpha   90.00
_cell.angle_beta   90.00
_cell.angle_gamma   90.00
#
_symmetry.space_group_name_H-M   'P 1'
#
loop_
_entity.id
_entity.type
_entity.pdbx_description
1 polymer ?
#
loop_
_entity_poly.entity_id
_entity_poly.type
_entity_poly.pdbx_seq_one_letter_code
_entity_poly.pdbx_strand_id
1 'polypeptide(L)'
;MHPKLQTLLSRLRHRVRRYIVWDSMLAIAAAVLAAFWIAFLIDYLPVRIGGSEMPRSARTVVLIATLAMTAVLLWRFFISRMQRELPDDSLALLIERQHPQFGGRLVTAVQLGETPREGDAHSETFMKEVYEEAEQQVSHVDLSRVFRTEPIRRKLMIVVPLLLAAVVMAVASPNTFARAVGRLTLWSDSPWPRRAALEMVGVEVPIIAATQDEEGMTQMVEFDNGVVRLARGSNASLRIRAAGQDHGHEVPSLCTVSYVDEDGNRGQSNLRRVGRLVDGYQSFVLDGPPLASLAGSVSLTIRGLDDRLSDYRIEAVDPPAIAGMQMRVRYPDYLRVFSIDDNGGQNSEGSPSENFDQQLDYQAGVRIREGSSLTLVGQTSSPVGEVDVVVTGEDFDARLRAEERAAGVEVSPAADPGGVEVMPAKIAPDAMSFSLQLDDVRGATSIRIVPRDNEGISAQAAYRYFIGVVRDEPPETSMKLSGIGSSITPIAILPITAAATDDYGVDEMSITMRVRNQAALDGGAEAIPEPSSTGQIHALSPDLDRQGEAELTMDLRDLVDREMLKPIEPGATVTIGTTARDRFDLDSQHVTEGELIRLQVVTPEVLLATLERRELEFRSRLEQAIDETRRLRQSLTAIEGEATDVLGQIAGGDESSPPAAGQDEPAEAGNPSVTSQQSEIDQDALRDRQRVQLRIRQAGLQASKSTEELAGIVAGLDDLVLEMVNNRIDSVDRRERLQQGVREPLAAVVQEPFPLLGRQIVELERILMSTADSEDDENAEPATVQDMQQAVQQAVATNDEILLQLSAVLEKMLDLESFNEILDLMRGLIDDQKSLLEETEEEQQNRVLDLFQ
;
A
#
# COMPACT_ATOMS: atom_id res chain seq x y z
N MET A 1 76.92 17.81 93.14
CA MET A 1 75.49 17.67 93.51
C MET A 1 75.25 16.34 94.25
N HIS A 2 74.47 16.32 95.34
CA HIS A 2 74.20 15.10 96.13
C HIS A 2 73.35 14.06 95.36
N PRO A 3 73.61 12.74 95.51
CA PRO A 3 72.95 11.69 94.72
C PRO A 3 71.44 11.61 94.95
N LYS A 4 70.95 11.91 96.17
CA LYS A 4 69.50 11.89 96.47
C LYS A 4 68.72 12.97 95.70
N LEU A 5 69.25 14.19 95.62
CA LEU A 5 68.64 15.30 94.87
C LEU A 5 68.61 15.00 93.35
N GLN A 6 69.71 14.47 92.80
CA GLN A 6 69.76 14.02 91.40
C GLN A 6 68.75 12.89 91.12
N THR A 7 68.57 11.95 92.05
CA THR A 7 67.56 10.88 91.88
C THR A 7 66.12 11.42 91.94
N LEU A 8 65.84 12.45 92.74
CA LEU A 8 64.50 13.07 92.81
C LEU A 8 64.20 13.85 91.53
N LEU A 9 65.13 14.70 91.06
CA LEU A 9 64.98 15.49 89.84
C LEU A 9 64.90 14.60 88.60
N SER A 10 65.71 13.54 88.51
CA SER A 10 65.60 12.56 87.41
C SER A 10 64.27 11.80 87.46
N ARG A 11 63.77 11.39 88.63
CA ARG A 11 62.43 10.76 88.76
C ARG A 11 61.32 11.71 88.32
N LEU A 12 61.38 12.99 88.69
CA LEU A 12 60.42 14.00 88.24
C LEU A 12 60.51 14.22 86.73
N ARG A 13 61.71 14.37 86.17
CA ARG A 13 61.95 14.51 84.73
C ARG A 13 61.35 13.35 83.93
N HIS A 14 61.55 12.11 84.37
CA HIS A 14 60.92 10.93 83.75
C HIS A 14 59.40 10.98 83.86
N ARG A 15 58.84 11.42 85.00
CA ARG A 15 57.38 11.53 85.20
C ARG A 15 56.76 12.63 84.36
N VAL A 16 57.42 13.78 84.20
CA VAL A 16 57.03 14.87 83.28
C VAL A 16 57.04 14.38 81.84
N ARG A 17 58.11 13.71 81.40
CA ARG A 17 58.18 13.15 80.05
C ARG A 17 57.08 12.11 79.80
N ARG A 18 56.83 11.19 80.74
CA ARG A 18 55.71 10.23 80.63
C ARG A 18 54.35 10.93 80.57
N TYR A 19 54.14 11.98 81.37
CA TYR A 19 52.91 12.76 81.33
C TYR A 19 52.70 13.41 79.95
N ILE A 20 53.75 14.00 79.38
CA ILE A 20 53.71 14.59 78.03
C ILE A 20 53.36 13.51 76.99
N VAL A 21 54.01 12.34 77.06
CA VAL A 21 53.74 11.20 76.14
C VAL A 21 52.26 10.80 76.20
N TRP A 22 51.71 10.58 77.40
CA TRP A 22 50.29 10.21 77.56
C TRP A 22 49.34 11.32 77.10
N ASP A 23 49.63 12.58 77.43
CA ASP A 23 48.82 13.73 77.02
C ASP A 23 48.78 13.90 75.49
N SER A 24 49.92 13.71 74.82
CA SER A 24 50.02 13.76 73.36
C SER A 24 49.42 12.54 72.69
N MET A 25 49.64 11.34 73.23
CA MET A 25 49.11 10.10 72.68
C MET A 25 47.58 10.10 72.72
N LEU A 26 46.98 10.54 73.83
CA LEU A 26 45.54 10.68 73.94
C LEU A 26 44.97 11.76 73.02
N ALA A 27 45.70 12.86 72.79
CA ALA A 27 45.26 13.90 71.86
C ALA A 27 45.29 13.42 70.40
N ILE A 28 46.35 12.71 70.00
CA ILE A 28 46.47 12.12 68.66
C ILE A 28 45.42 11.03 68.48
N ALA A 29 45.24 10.14 69.47
CA ALA A 29 44.22 9.09 69.43
C ALA A 29 42.80 9.68 69.30
N ALA A 30 42.48 10.74 70.05
CA ALA A 30 41.20 11.43 69.93
C ALA A 30 40.97 12.00 68.53
N ALA A 31 41.98 12.65 67.95
CA ALA A 31 41.89 13.23 66.61
C ALA A 31 41.72 12.17 65.52
N VAL A 32 42.51 11.08 65.57
CA VAL A 32 42.41 9.96 64.61
C VAL A 32 41.06 9.28 64.71
N LEU A 33 40.60 8.94 65.92
CA LEU A 33 39.32 8.28 66.12
C LEU A 33 38.15 9.17 65.68
N ALA A 34 38.17 10.47 66.04
CA ALA A 34 37.14 11.40 65.61
C ALA A 34 37.11 11.53 64.07
N ALA A 35 38.27 11.64 63.42
CA ALA A 35 38.35 11.71 61.97
C ALA A 35 37.85 10.43 61.29
N PHE A 36 38.18 9.25 61.83
CA PHE A 36 37.66 7.97 61.34
C PHE A 36 36.13 7.93 61.40
N TRP A 37 35.53 8.29 62.53
CA TRP A 37 34.07 8.29 62.69
C TRP A 37 33.36 9.31 61.81
N ILE A 38 33.93 10.50 61.63
CA ILE A 38 33.41 11.51 60.72
C ILE A 38 33.47 11.02 59.27
N ALA A 39 34.62 10.49 58.84
CA ALA A 39 34.79 9.97 57.49
C ALA A 39 33.88 8.76 57.22
N PHE A 40 33.73 7.86 58.20
CA PHE A 40 32.79 6.74 58.14
C PHE A 40 31.35 7.24 57.99
N LEU A 41 30.93 8.23 58.78
CA LEU A 41 29.57 8.76 58.71
C LEU A 41 29.30 9.43 57.35
N ILE A 42 30.27 10.17 56.82
CA ILE A 42 30.18 10.84 55.51
C ILE A 42 30.13 9.82 54.36
N ASP A 43 30.86 8.70 54.44
CA ASP A 43 30.85 7.67 53.39
C ASP A 43 29.64 6.72 53.50
N TYR A 44 29.16 6.41 54.71
CA TYR A 44 28.10 5.41 54.94
C TYR A 44 26.68 6.00 54.90
N LEU A 45 26.46 7.21 55.43
CA LEU A 45 25.13 7.79 55.55
C LEU A 45 24.46 8.08 54.19
N PRO A 46 25.15 8.62 53.17
CA PRO A 46 24.56 8.82 51.85
C PRO A 46 24.06 7.51 51.23
N VAL A 47 24.82 6.42 51.37
CA VAL A 47 24.46 5.10 50.82
C VAL A 47 23.17 4.58 51.41
N ARG A 48 22.96 4.76 52.71
CA ARG A 48 21.71 4.34 53.38
C ARG A 48 20.48 5.11 52.90
N ILE A 49 20.67 6.30 52.33
CA ILE A 49 19.63 7.17 51.75
C ILE A 49 19.56 6.97 50.21
N GLY A 50 20.36 6.06 49.65
CA GLY A 50 20.42 5.73 48.22
C GLY A 50 21.24 6.71 47.36
N GLY A 51 22.20 7.41 47.99
CA GLY A 51 23.26 8.19 47.34
C GLY A 51 24.48 7.34 46.98
N SER A 52 25.40 7.91 46.20
CA SER A 52 26.65 7.26 45.80
C SER A 52 27.67 7.22 46.94
N GLU A 53 28.60 6.26 46.89
CA GLU A 53 29.72 6.23 47.83
C GLU A 53 30.70 7.39 47.58
N MET A 54 31.51 7.72 48.60
CA MET A 54 32.52 8.77 48.46
C MET A 54 33.55 8.38 47.37
N PRO A 55 33.78 9.23 46.35
CA PRO A 55 34.73 8.89 45.29
C PRO A 55 36.15 8.75 45.85
N ARG A 56 37.00 7.96 45.17
CA ARG A 56 38.39 7.71 45.58
C ARG A 56 39.17 9.01 45.85
N SER A 57 38.98 10.03 45.01
CA SER A 57 39.63 11.34 45.15
C SER A 57 39.24 12.08 46.44
N ALA A 58 37.95 12.04 46.81
CA ALA A 58 37.52 12.70 48.03
C ALA A 58 38.07 11.95 49.27
N ARG A 59 38.16 10.61 49.21
CA ARG A 59 38.79 9.80 50.28
C ARG A 59 40.28 10.08 50.43
N THR A 60 41.03 10.22 49.33
CA THR A 60 42.47 10.55 49.40
C THR A 60 42.69 11.93 50.01
N VAL A 61 41.84 12.91 49.70
CA VAL A 61 41.90 14.24 50.34
C VAL A 61 41.66 14.13 51.84
N VAL A 62 40.65 13.38 52.29
CA VAL A 62 40.40 13.17 53.74
C VAL A 62 41.55 12.42 54.40
N LEU A 63 42.11 11.39 53.76
CA LEU A 63 43.26 10.65 54.29
C LEU A 63 44.51 11.54 54.40
N ILE A 64 44.80 12.36 53.40
CA ILE A 64 45.92 13.30 53.44
C ILE A 64 45.70 14.37 54.51
N ALA A 65 44.48 14.92 54.62
CA ALA A 65 44.13 15.91 55.62
C ALA A 65 44.29 15.34 57.05
N THR A 66 43.86 14.09 57.28
CA THR A 66 44.02 13.42 58.58
C THR A 66 45.48 13.09 58.88
N LEU A 67 46.27 12.66 57.89
CA LEU A 67 47.70 12.43 58.05
C LEU A 67 48.47 13.73 58.32
N ALA A 68 48.13 14.82 57.63
CA ALA A 68 48.70 16.14 57.88
C ALA A 68 48.33 16.67 59.27
N MET A 69 47.05 16.55 59.67
CA MET A 69 46.58 16.95 61.00
C MET A 69 47.29 16.17 62.10
N THR A 70 47.43 14.86 61.95
CA THR A 70 48.14 14.02 62.93
C THR A 70 49.63 14.33 62.98
N ALA A 71 50.29 14.58 61.84
CA ALA A 71 51.68 15.01 61.79
C ALA A 71 51.89 16.36 62.49
N VAL A 72 51.01 17.34 62.27
CA VAL A 72 51.03 18.64 62.95
C VAL A 72 50.83 18.47 64.46
N LEU A 73 49.88 17.63 64.90
CA LEU A 73 49.67 17.34 66.31
C LEU A 73 50.88 16.64 66.94
N LEU A 74 51.48 15.68 66.24
CA LEU A 74 52.67 14.96 66.68
C LEU A 74 53.87 15.91 66.80
N TRP A 75 54.08 16.79 65.81
CA TRP A 75 55.12 17.82 65.87
C TRP A 75 54.89 18.79 67.03
N ARG A 76 53.69 19.37 67.13
CA ARG A 76 53.37 20.44 68.09
C ARG A 76 53.25 19.96 69.54
N PHE A 77 52.69 18.77 69.77
CA PHE A 77 52.41 18.27 71.12
C PHE A 77 53.40 17.22 71.62
N PHE A 78 54.03 16.44 70.74
CA PHE A 78 54.99 15.40 71.13
C PHE A 78 56.44 15.82 70.88
N ILE A 79 56.86 15.97 69.62
CA ILE A 79 58.27 16.24 69.25
C ILE A 79 58.76 17.56 69.85
N SER A 80 58.03 18.66 69.61
CA SER A 80 58.41 19.99 70.11
C SER A 80 58.47 20.06 71.64
N ARG A 81 57.69 19.24 72.36
CA ARG A 81 57.71 19.19 73.83
C ARG A 81 58.79 18.27 74.38
N MET A 82 59.11 17.17 73.67
CA MET A 82 60.11 16.20 74.10
C MET A 82 61.54 16.69 73.86
N GLN A 83 61.76 17.50 72.81
CA GLN A 83 63.05 18.09 72.47
C GLN A 83 63.41 19.32 73.31
N ARG A 84 62.48 19.88 74.09
CA ARG A 84 62.80 20.97 75.02
C ARG A 84 63.65 20.45 76.17
N GLU A 85 64.77 21.11 76.41
CA GLU A 85 65.60 20.87 77.58
C GLU A 85 64.79 21.21 78.85
N LEU A 86 64.84 20.32 79.83
CA LEU A 86 64.21 20.48 81.14
C LEU A 86 65.35 20.73 82.14
N PRO A 87 65.85 21.98 82.24
CA PRO A 87 66.95 22.31 83.14
C PRO A 87 66.54 22.01 84.59
N ASP A 88 67.52 21.58 85.38
CA ASP A 88 67.29 21.10 86.73
C ASP A 88 66.76 22.20 87.66
N ASP A 89 67.17 23.45 87.44
CA ASP A 89 66.64 24.65 88.10
C ASP A 89 65.12 24.81 87.95
N SER A 90 64.61 24.61 86.73
CA SER A 90 63.18 24.76 86.46
C SER A 90 62.35 23.65 87.12
N LEU A 91 62.93 22.44 87.22
CA LEU A 91 62.31 21.31 87.93
C LEU A 91 62.32 21.54 89.45
N ALA A 92 63.40 22.10 89.99
CA ALA A 92 63.50 22.50 91.40
C ALA A 92 62.45 23.58 91.74
N LEU A 93 62.32 24.61 90.91
CA LEU A 93 61.34 25.69 91.07
C LEU A 93 59.89 25.16 91.03
N LEU A 94 59.62 24.18 90.15
CA LEU A 94 58.32 23.51 90.07
C LEU A 94 57.95 22.77 91.37
N ILE A 95 58.93 22.12 92.02
CA ILE A 95 58.74 21.43 93.30
C ILE A 95 58.51 22.44 94.41
N GLU A 96 59.33 23.49 94.52
CA GLU A 96 59.19 24.51 95.57
C GLU A 96 57.87 25.29 95.48
N ARG A 97 57.39 25.59 94.26
CA ARG A 97 56.09 26.26 94.07
C ARG A 97 54.91 25.45 94.64
N GLN A 98 55.05 24.12 94.69
CA GLN A 98 54.04 23.20 95.24
C GLN A 98 54.29 22.85 96.70
N HIS A 99 55.54 22.96 97.15
CA HIS A 99 55.99 22.69 98.52
C HIS A 99 56.76 23.91 99.06
N PRO A 100 56.07 24.94 99.59
CA PRO A 100 56.69 26.18 100.08
C PRO A 100 57.70 25.98 101.22
N GLN A 101 57.70 24.78 101.80
CA GLN A 101 58.54 24.31 102.92
C GLN A 101 60.04 24.43 102.62
N PHE A 102 60.43 24.39 101.34
CA PHE A 102 61.82 24.52 100.89
C PHE A 102 62.38 25.94 100.98
N GLY A 103 61.54 26.98 101.00
CA GLY A 103 61.98 28.37 101.23
C GLY A 103 63.09 28.88 100.31
N GLY A 104 63.20 28.39 99.07
CA GLY A 104 64.25 28.75 98.10
C GLY A 104 65.50 27.86 98.15
N ARG A 105 65.64 27.00 99.17
CA ARG A 105 66.84 26.19 99.41
C ARG A 105 67.06 25.10 98.37
N LEU A 106 65.99 24.53 97.80
CA LEU A 106 66.09 23.49 96.77
C LEU A 106 66.57 24.09 95.44
N VAL A 107 66.04 25.24 95.02
CA VAL A 107 66.49 25.93 93.81
C VAL A 107 67.94 26.40 93.96
N THR A 108 68.29 27.00 95.09
CA THR A 108 69.66 27.43 95.37
C THR A 108 70.64 26.25 95.43
N ALA A 109 70.25 25.11 96.00
CA ALA A 109 71.07 23.90 96.01
C ALA A 109 71.31 23.31 94.61
N VAL A 110 70.34 23.44 93.68
CA VAL A 110 70.53 23.01 92.29
C VAL A 110 71.41 23.99 91.52
N GLN A 111 71.18 25.30 91.66
CA GLN A 111 71.96 26.36 91.00
C GLN A 111 73.45 26.33 91.37
N LEU A 112 73.74 26.10 92.66
CA LEU A 112 75.11 25.94 93.17
C LEU A 112 75.74 24.59 92.78
N GLY A 113 74.95 23.66 92.24
CA GLY A 113 75.38 22.31 91.84
C GLY A 113 75.65 22.15 90.35
N GLU A 114 75.25 23.13 89.53
CA GLU A 114 75.64 23.24 88.12
C GLU A 114 77.11 23.71 88.01
N THR A 115 77.76 23.48 86.87
CA THR A 115 79.19 23.81 86.66
C THR A 115 79.51 25.24 87.10
N PRO A 116 80.51 25.46 87.99
CA PRO A 116 80.86 26.79 88.48
C PRO A 116 81.19 27.71 87.29
N ARG A 117 80.53 28.87 87.23
CA ARG A 117 80.94 29.91 86.28
C ARG A 117 82.23 30.55 86.78
N GLU A 118 83.15 30.88 85.89
CA GLU A 118 84.35 31.65 86.25
C GLU A 118 83.92 32.95 86.97
N GLY A 119 84.29 33.09 88.26
CA GLY A 119 83.96 34.25 89.10
C GLY A 119 83.04 33.98 90.30
N ASP A 120 82.51 32.76 90.45
CA ASP A 120 81.67 32.39 91.59
C ASP A 120 82.51 32.14 92.86
N ALA A 121 82.35 32.99 93.89
CA ALA A 121 83.03 32.86 95.19
C ALA A 121 82.09 32.27 96.24
N HIS A 122 81.96 30.94 96.26
CA HIS A 122 81.11 30.23 97.22
C HIS A 122 81.94 29.65 98.38
N SER A 123 81.46 29.81 99.61
CA SER A 123 82.04 29.14 100.79
C SER A 123 81.63 27.67 100.81
N GLU A 124 82.60 26.74 100.86
CA GLU A 124 82.33 25.30 100.91
C GLU A 124 81.47 24.89 102.11
N THR A 125 81.59 25.58 103.24
CA THR A 125 80.82 25.31 104.46
C THR A 125 79.34 25.69 104.29
N PHE A 126 79.07 26.84 103.67
CA PHE A 126 77.69 27.29 103.40
C PHE A 126 76.99 26.41 102.36
N MET A 127 77.70 25.96 101.33
CA MET A 127 77.15 25.03 100.35
C MET A 127 76.74 23.72 101.01
N LYS A 128 77.59 23.19 101.92
CA LYS A 128 77.31 21.93 102.62
C LYS A 128 76.05 22.00 103.49
N GLU A 129 75.86 23.11 104.22
CA GLU A 129 74.66 23.34 105.03
C GLU A 129 73.38 23.43 104.18
N VAL A 130 73.43 24.17 103.06
CA VAL A 130 72.29 24.29 102.11
C VAL A 130 71.93 22.93 101.50
N TYR A 131 72.92 22.09 101.19
CA TYR A 131 72.69 20.73 100.71
C TYR A 131 72.09 19.82 101.77
N GLU A 132 72.59 19.87 103.01
CA GLU A 132 72.07 19.06 104.12
C GLU A 132 70.63 19.45 104.50
N GLU A 133 70.33 20.76 104.57
CA GLU A 133 68.97 21.26 104.81
C GLU A 133 68.00 20.87 103.68
N ALA A 134 68.42 20.97 102.41
CA ALA A 134 67.62 20.55 101.28
C ALA A 134 67.37 19.03 101.30
N GLU A 135 68.36 18.22 101.69
CA GLU A 135 68.26 16.76 101.74
C GLU A 135 67.31 16.26 102.85
N GLN A 136 67.28 16.90 104.02
CA GLN A 136 66.35 16.55 105.10
C GLN A 136 64.88 16.73 104.69
N GLN A 137 64.60 17.70 103.82
CA GLN A 137 63.24 18.00 103.36
C GLN A 137 62.82 17.16 102.13
N VAL A 138 63.77 16.57 101.41
CA VAL A 138 63.53 15.72 100.23
C VAL A 138 62.66 14.49 100.53
N SER A 139 62.75 13.90 101.74
CA SER A 139 61.95 12.72 102.12
C SER A 139 60.46 12.99 102.30
N HIS A 140 60.04 14.26 102.36
CA HIS A 140 58.64 14.67 102.54
C HIS A 140 57.97 15.14 101.24
N VAL A 141 58.62 14.98 100.08
CA VAL A 141 58.10 15.45 98.78
C VAL A 141 57.14 14.45 98.14
N ASP A 142 55.86 14.82 98.10
CA ASP A 142 54.86 14.15 97.27
C ASP A 142 54.93 14.66 95.81
N LEU A 143 55.56 13.87 94.94
CA LEU A 143 55.65 14.15 93.48
C LEU A 143 54.30 14.04 92.74
N SER A 144 53.24 13.54 93.38
CA SER A 144 51.91 13.37 92.78
C SER A 144 51.12 14.68 92.70
N ARG A 145 51.28 15.59 93.68
CA ARG A 145 50.56 16.89 93.73
C ARG A 145 50.96 17.84 92.60
N VAL A 146 52.16 17.65 92.06
CA VAL A 146 52.74 18.43 90.96
C VAL A 146 51.96 18.27 89.64
N PHE A 147 51.28 17.14 89.43
CA PHE A 147 50.57 16.84 88.17
C PHE A 147 49.05 16.98 88.32
N ARG A 148 48.44 17.80 87.47
CA ARG A 148 46.97 17.85 87.34
C ARG A 148 46.50 16.72 86.43
N THR A 149 45.69 15.79 86.95
CA THR A 149 45.13 14.67 86.15
C THR A 149 43.94 15.06 85.28
N GLU A 150 43.38 16.25 85.47
CA GLU A 150 42.15 16.70 84.83
C GLU A 150 42.21 16.74 83.28
N PRO A 151 43.29 17.25 82.64
CA PRO A 151 43.38 17.26 81.17
C PRO A 151 43.41 15.85 80.58
N ILE A 152 44.11 14.92 81.22
CA ILE A 152 44.16 13.51 80.83
C ILE A 152 42.77 12.89 80.95
N ARG A 153 42.06 13.13 82.06
CA ARG A 153 40.69 12.63 82.25
C ARG A 153 39.72 13.14 81.18
N ARG A 154 39.78 14.42 80.82
CA ARG A 154 38.92 15.00 79.76
C ARG A 154 39.17 14.35 78.40
N LYS A 155 40.43 14.13 78.02
CA LYS A 155 40.77 13.42 76.77
C LYS A 155 40.34 11.95 76.83
N LEU A 156 40.52 11.31 77.98
CA LEU A 156 40.10 9.93 78.19
C LEU A 156 38.57 9.77 78.07
N MET A 157 37.78 10.74 78.55
CA MET A 157 36.33 10.78 78.36
C MET A 157 35.90 10.86 76.88
N ILE A 158 36.76 11.29 75.96
CA ILE A 158 36.48 11.33 74.51
C ILE A 158 37.03 10.07 73.83
N VAL A 159 38.27 9.68 74.12
CA VAL A 159 38.93 8.52 73.48
C VAL A 159 38.24 7.22 73.85
N VAL A 160 37.90 7.01 75.13
CA VAL A 160 37.30 5.75 75.59
C VAL A 160 35.97 5.46 74.88
N PRO A 161 34.97 6.36 74.81
CA PRO A 161 33.73 6.04 74.11
C PRO A 161 33.93 5.86 72.60
N LEU A 162 34.79 6.63 71.94
CA LEU A 162 35.07 6.45 70.51
C LEU A 162 35.76 5.12 70.20
N LEU A 163 36.69 4.70 71.06
CA LEU A 163 37.36 3.41 70.94
C LEU A 163 36.42 2.26 71.28
N LEU A 164 35.61 2.40 72.33
CA LEU A 164 34.60 1.42 72.74
C LEU A 164 33.54 1.24 71.65
N ALA A 165 33.08 2.32 71.01
CA ALA A 165 32.21 2.25 69.84
C ALA A 165 32.87 1.50 68.67
N ALA A 166 34.18 1.69 68.44
CA ALA A 166 34.89 1.03 67.34
C ALA A 166 35.05 -0.47 67.61
N VAL A 167 35.34 -0.84 68.86
CA VAL A 167 35.39 -2.25 69.31
C VAL A 167 34.01 -2.90 69.22
N VAL A 168 32.96 -2.21 69.67
CA VAL A 168 31.57 -2.70 69.54
C VAL A 168 31.21 -2.94 68.08
N MET A 169 31.54 -2.01 67.18
CA MET A 169 31.33 -2.18 65.74
C MET A 169 32.13 -3.38 65.19
N ALA A 170 33.40 -3.53 65.57
CA ALA A 170 34.25 -4.64 65.13
C ALA A 170 33.72 -6.01 65.58
N VAL A 171 33.09 -6.10 66.75
CA VAL A 171 32.50 -7.34 67.28
C VAL A 171 31.10 -7.59 66.72
N ALA A 172 30.25 -6.58 66.66
CA ALA A 172 28.86 -6.72 66.22
C ALA A 172 28.74 -6.90 64.70
N SER A 173 29.59 -6.26 63.90
CA SER A 173 29.58 -6.36 62.45
C SER A 173 31.00 -6.36 61.87
N PRO A 174 31.73 -7.50 61.98
CA PRO A 174 33.12 -7.62 61.52
C PRO A 174 33.32 -7.21 60.06
N ASN A 175 32.38 -7.57 59.18
CA ASN A 175 32.42 -7.24 57.76
C ASN A 175 32.26 -5.74 57.49
N THR A 176 31.36 -5.06 58.20
CA THR A 176 31.15 -3.60 58.06
C THR A 176 32.37 -2.84 58.55
N PHE A 177 32.96 -3.24 59.68
CA PHE A 177 34.19 -2.66 60.19
C PHE A 177 35.38 -2.90 59.24
N ALA A 178 35.55 -4.13 58.74
CA ALA A 178 36.61 -4.46 57.79
C ALA A 178 36.47 -3.66 56.48
N ARG A 179 35.25 -3.48 55.96
CA ARG A 179 35.00 -2.61 54.80
C ARG A 179 35.23 -1.14 55.12
N ALA A 180 34.85 -0.65 56.30
CA ALA A 180 35.11 0.72 56.75
C ALA A 180 36.61 1.03 56.74
N VAL A 181 37.40 0.18 57.40
CA VAL A 181 38.86 0.30 57.46
C VAL A 181 39.45 0.13 56.06
N GLY A 182 38.99 -0.87 55.31
CA GLY A 182 39.42 -1.15 53.93
C GLY A 182 39.24 0.04 53.00
N ARG A 183 38.06 0.69 53.02
CA ARG A 183 37.74 1.84 52.16
C ARG A 183 38.44 3.13 52.62
N LEU A 184 38.50 3.38 53.94
CA LEU A 184 39.05 4.62 54.48
C LEU A 184 40.59 4.63 54.57
N THR A 185 41.24 3.46 54.65
CA THR A 185 42.71 3.37 54.86
C THR A 185 43.45 2.53 53.82
N LEU A 186 42.85 1.45 53.28
CA LEU A 186 43.51 0.49 52.35
C LEU A 186 43.04 0.62 50.89
N TRP A 187 42.35 1.72 50.54
CA TRP A 187 41.91 2.04 49.17
C TRP A 187 41.07 0.93 48.51
N SER A 188 40.37 0.12 49.32
CA SER A 188 39.42 -0.86 48.78
C SER A 188 38.24 -0.15 48.14
N ASP A 189 37.84 -0.63 46.97
CA ASP A 189 36.66 -0.15 46.25
C ASP A 189 35.40 -0.96 46.50
N SER A 190 35.47 -1.99 47.35
CA SER A 190 34.33 -2.87 47.66
C SER A 190 33.11 -2.06 48.12
N PRO A 191 31.97 -2.09 47.40
CA PRO A 191 30.81 -1.30 47.75
C PRO A 191 30.26 -1.65 49.14
N TRP A 192 29.56 -0.71 49.75
CA TRP A 192 28.83 -0.98 50.99
C TRP A 192 27.71 -2.00 50.69
N PRO A 193 27.39 -2.91 51.63
CA PRO A 193 26.34 -3.89 51.41
C PRO A 193 25.00 -3.17 51.22
N ARG A 194 24.32 -3.46 50.11
CA ARG A 194 23.00 -2.93 49.74
C ARG A 194 21.92 -3.98 50.02
N ARG A 195 20.70 -3.53 50.27
CA ARG A 195 19.52 -4.38 50.46
C ARG A 195 19.07 -4.96 49.13
N ALA A 196 19.04 -4.14 48.08
CA ALA A 196 18.75 -4.59 46.72
C ALA A 196 20.03 -4.90 45.93
N ALA A 197 19.91 -5.80 44.96
CA ALA A 197 20.90 -6.02 43.91
C ALA A 197 20.18 -6.09 42.56
N LEU A 198 20.41 -5.09 41.72
CA LEU A 198 19.85 -4.95 40.38
C LEU A 198 20.88 -5.35 39.34
N GLU A 199 20.43 -6.04 38.30
CA GLU A 199 21.24 -6.42 37.16
C GLU A 199 20.53 -5.99 35.86
N MET A 200 21.30 -5.41 34.94
CA MET A 200 20.83 -5.08 33.60
C MET A 200 20.75 -6.36 32.78
N VAL A 201 19.59 -6.63 32.16
CA VAL A 201 19.43 -7.78 31.26
C VAL A 201 19.63 -7.33 29.82
N GLY A 202 18.91 -6.30 29.38
CA GLY A 202 19.01 -5.79 28.01
C GLY A 202 17.77 -5.03 27.57
N VAL A 203 17.69 -4.77 26.27
CA VAL A 203 16.55 -4.13 25.62
C VAL A 203 15.91 -5.13 24.66
N GLU A 204 14.60 -5.34 24.79
CA GLU A 204 13.81 -6.13 23.84
C GLU A 204 13.31 -5.22 22.72
N VAL A 205 13.61 -5.60 21.48
CA VAL A 205 13.26 -4.86 20.26
C VAL A 205 12.43 -5.78 19.36
N PRO A 206 11.33 -5.32 18.76
CA PRO A 206 10.57 -6.12 17.80
C PRO A 206 11.41 -6.40 16.57
N ILE A 207 11.38 -7.66 16.11
CA ILE A 207 12.02 -8.07 14.87
C ILE A 207 11.12 -7.62 13.72
N ILE A 208 11.71 -6.85 12.80
CA ILE A 208 11.06 -6.50 11.53
C ILE A 208 11.65 -7.44 10.49
N ALA A 209 10.83 -8.37 10.00
CA ALA A 209 11.22 -9.35 8.99
C ALA A 209 10.34 -9.22 7.74
N ALA A 210 10.88 -9.71 6.62
CA ALA A 210 10.11 -9.80 5.39
C ALA A 210 9.10 -10.96 5.44
N THR A 211 9.40 -12.02 6.19
CA THR A 211 8.55 -13.19 6.44
C THR A 211 7.49 -12.90 7.51
N GLN A 212 6.33 -13.55 7.41
CA GLN A 212 5.22 -13.34 8.35
C GLN A 212 5.43 -14.07 9.70
N ASP A 213 6.21 -15.15 9.71
CA ASP A 213 6.40 -16.00 10.89
C ASP A 213 7.22 -15.33 12.00
N GLU A 214 8.14 -14.44 11.62
CA GLU A 214 8.98 -13.69 12.56
C GLU A 214 8.34 -12.34 12.96
N GLU A 215 7.26 -11.94 12.29
CA GLU A 215 6.60 -10.66 12.48
C GLU A 215 5.93 -10.60 13.86
N GLY A 216 6.48 -9.76 14.76
CA GLY A 216 6.00 -9.59 16.14
C GLY A 216 6.77 -10.37 17.20
N MET A 217 7.78 -11.16 16.80
CA MET A 217 8.78 -11.67 17.75
C MET A 217 9.67 -10.52 18.27
N THR A 218 10.22 -10.67 19.46
CA THR A 218 11.18 -9.71 20.02
C THR A 218 12.56 -10.34 20.16
N GLN A 219 13.59 -9.58 19.81
CA GLN A 219 14.98 -9.92 20.04
C GLN A 219 15.50 -9.17 21.26
N MET A 220 16.25 -9.86 22.11
CA MET A 220 16.93 -9.25 23.23
C MET A 220 18.32 -8.77 22.82
N VAL A 221 18.58 -7.48 22.97
CA VAL A 221 19.87 -6.84 22.70
C VAL A 221 20.52 -6.48 24.03
N GLU A 222 21.71 -7.00 24.28
CA GLU A 222 22.49 -6.71 25.49
C GLU A 222 23.26 -5.38 25.35
N PHE A 223 23.58 -4.75 26.48
CA PHE A 223 24.40 -3.54 26.48
C PHE A 223 25.89 -3.91 26.40
N ASP A 224 26.60 -3.43 25.38
CA ASP A 224 28.06 -3.54 25.31
C ASP A 224 28.70 -2.31 25.97
N ASN A 225 29.49 -2.54 27.02
CA ASN A 225 30.12 -1.48 27.83
C ASN A 225 29.13 -0.38 28.31
N GLY A 226 27.86 -0.74 28.55
CA GLY A 226 26.81 0.19 28.95
C GLY A 226 26.15 0.96 27.80
N VAL A 227 26.53 0.71 26.55
CA VAL A 227 25.95 1.33 25.35
C VAL A 227 25.19 0.31 24.53
N VAL A 228 24.04 0.69 23.99
CA VAL A 228 23.31 -0.09 22.99
C VAL A 228 22.83 0.84 21.88
N ARG A 229 22.92 0.37 20.64
CA ARG A 229 22.50 1.13 19.45
C ARG A 229 21.15 0.58 19.00
N LEU A 230 20.18 1.46 18.83
CA LEU A 230 18.83 1.10 18.41
C LEU A 230 18.41 2.00 17.24
N ALA A 231 17.56 1.48 16.37
CA ALA A 231 16.94 2.29 15.32
C ALA A 231 16.16 3.44 15.97
N ARG A 232 16.40 4.68 15.52
CA ARG A 232 15.54 5.82 15.83
C ARG A 232 14.11 5.43 15.48
N GLY A 233 13.15 5.78 16.34
CA GLY A 233 11.71 5.52 16.28
C GLY A 233 11.29 4.06 16.51
N SER A 234 12.21 3.16 16.83
CA SER A 234 11.86 1.81 17.31
C SER A 234 11.08 1.87 18.62
N ASN A 235 10.24 0.85 18.84
CA ASN A 235 9.53 0.62 20.10
C ASN A 235 10.28 -0.45 20.88
N ALA A 236 11.07 -0.02 21.86
CA ALA A 236 11.91 -0.94 22.61
C ALA A 236 11.43 -1.04 24.07
N SER A 237 11.64 -2.19 24.71
CA SER A 237 11.33 -2.36 26.14
C SER A 237 12.58 -2.73 26.93
N LEU A 238 12.87 -1.97 27.98
CA LEU A 238 14.05 -2.22 28.82
C LEU A 238 13.72 -3.25 29.89
N ARG A 239 14.55 -4.28 29.99
CA ARG A 239 14.40 -5.35 30.97
C ARG A 239 15.56 -5.36 31.96
N ILE A 240 15.20 -5.40 33.24
CA ILE A 240 16.14 -5.58 34.35
C ILE A 240 15.67 -6.70 35.26
N ARG A 241 16.58 -7.23 36.07
CA ARG A 241 16.24 -8.20 37.11
C ARG A 241 16.78 -7.76 38.46
N ALA A 242 16.02 -8.05 39.52
CA ALA A 242 16.43 -7.82 40.90
C ALA A 242 16.58 -9.16 41.62
N ALA A 243 17.70 -9.36 42.31
CA ALA A 243 17.94 -10.55 43.12
C ALA A 243 17.01 -10.56 44.34
N GLY A 244 16.45 -11.73 44.63
CA GLY A 244 15.52 -11.95 45.73
C GLY A 244 16.16 -12.55 46.97
N GLN A 245 15.29 -13.02 47.87
CA GLN A 245 15.69 -13.48 49.21
C GLN A 245 16.63 -14.69 49.18
N ASP A 246 16.52 -15.52 48.13
CA ASP A 246 17.37 -16.69 47.91
C ASP A 246 18.86 -16.31 47.76
N HIS A 247 19.14 -15.10 47.26
CA HIS A 247 20.48 -14.54 47.13
C HIS A 247 20.83 -13.56 48.28
N GLY A 248 20.01 -13.49 49.33
CA GLY A 248 20.23 -12.61 50.48
C GLY A 248 19.86 -11.14 50.24
N HIS A 249 19.11 -10.85 49.18
CA HIS A 249 18.68 -9.50 48.79
C HIS A 249 17.17 -9.32 48.90
N GLU A 250 16.74 -8.06 49.06
CA GLU A 250 15.34 -7.67 49.12
C GLU A 250 14.88 -7.14 47.76
N VAL A 251 13.84 -7.75 47.20
CA VAL A 251 13.26 -7.33 45.93
C VAL A 251 12.57 -5.98 46.11
N PRO A 252 12.95 -4.92 45.35
CA PRO A 252 12.27 -3.64 45.39
C PRO A 252 10.78 -3.76 45.05
N SER A 253 9.93 -2.99 45.72
CA SER A 253 8.51 -2.89 45.37
C SER A 253 8.29 -2.09 44.07
N LEU A 254 9.17 -1.13 43.81
CA LEU A 254 9.16 -0.27 42.64
C LEU A 254 10.61 0.02 42.23
N CYS A 255 10.88 -0.08 40.93
CA CYS A 255 12.11 0.43 40.32
C CYS A 255 11.73 1.61 39.42
N THR A 256 12.56 2.65 39.42
CA THR A 256 12.31 3.87 38.65
C THR A 256 13.51 4.17 37.77
N VAL A 257 13.26 4.44 36.49
CA VAL A 257 14.24 4.95 35.52
C VAL A 257 14.15 6.47 35.49
N SER A 258 15.26 7.14 35.77
CA SER A 258 15.46 8.54 35.42
C SER A 258 16.28 8.60 34.13
N TYR A 259 15.86 9.42 33.19
CA TYR A 259 16.52 9.54 31.90
C TYR A 259 16.78 10.99 31.50
N VAL A 260 17.83 11.19 30.72
CA VAL A 260 18.17 12.48 30.11
C VAL A 260 18.36 12.26 28.62
N ASP A 261 17.54 12.95 27.84
CA ASP A 261 17.57 12.93 26.37
C ASP A 261 18.73 13.80 25.84
N GLU A 262 19.02 13.70 24.55
CA GLU A 262 20.10 14.43 23.88
C GLU A 262 19.93 15.96 23.99
N ASP A 263 18.68 16.43 23.95
CA ASP A 263 18.31 17.85 24.13
C ASP A 263 18.44 18.34 25.60
N GLY A 264 18.83 17.45 26.53
CA GLY A 264 18.96 17.75 27.96
C GLY A 264 17.64 17.69 28.74
N ASN A 265 16.55 17.30 28.09
CA ASN A 265 15.26 17.08 28.73
C ASN A 265 15.34 15.90 29.72
N ARG A 266 14.82 16.10 30.93
CA ARG A 266 14.85 15.09 32.00
C ARG A 266 13.47 14.51 32.23
N GLY A 267 13.39 13.19 32.30
CA GLY A 267 12.15 12.47 32.60
C GLY A 267 12.37 11.37 33.63
N GLN A 268 11.25 10.86 34.15
CA GLN A 268 11.24 9.78 35.11
C GLN A 268 10.06 8.84 34.82
N SER A 269 10.36 7.55 34.73
CA SER A 269 9.38 6.51 34.42
C SER A 269 9.52 5.35 35.40
N ASN A 270 8.40 4.74 35.77
CA ASN A 270 8.40 3.60 36.67
C ASN A 270 8.43 2.29 35.88
N LEU A 271 9.26 1.33 36.31
CA LEU A 271 9.24 -0.01 35.74
C LEU A 271 8.09 -0.82 36.32
N ARG A 272 7.44 -1.60 35.45
CA ARG A 272 6.41 -2.55 35.82
C ARG A 272 7.06 -3.87 36.22
N ARG A 273 6.62 -4.44 37.34
CA ARG A 273 7.02 -5.80 37.75
C ARG A 273 6.35 -6.83 36.85
N VAL A 274 7.13 -7.73 36.23
CA VAL A 274 6.62 -8.73 35.28
C VAL A 274 6.99 -10.14 35.74
N GLY A 275 6.03 -11.05 35.68
CA GLY A 275 6.24 -12.45 36.04
C GLY A 275 6.36 -12.73 37.55
N ARG A 276 6.53 -14.01 37.88
CA ARG A 276 6.82 -14.48 39.24
C ARG A 276 8.33 -14.52 39.48
N LEU A 277 8.74 -14.75 40.71
CA LEU A 277 10.16 -14.99 41.03
C LEU A 277 10.61 -16.28 40.35
N VAL A 278 11.61 -16.22 39.48
CA VAL A 278 12.20 -17.37 38.77
C VAL A 278 13.68 -17.40 39.09
N ASP A 279 14.19 -18.55 39.55
CA ASP A 279 15.59 -18.75 39.97
C ASP A 279 16.08 -17.69 40.97
N GLY A 280 15.19 -17.25 41.87
CA GLY A 280 15.52 -16.23 42.87
C GLY A 280 15.56 -14.79 42.33
N TYR A 281 15.24 -14.54 41.06
CA TYR A 281 15.21 -13.19 40.46
C TYR A 281 13.79 -12.72 40.13
N GLN A 282 13.55 -11.42 40.29
CA GLN A 282 12.32 -10.74 39.85
C GLN A 282 12.61 -9.84 38.65
N SER A 283 11.90 -10.02 37.54
CA SER A 283 12.00 -9.13 36.38
C SER A 283 11.16 -7.87 36.51
N PHE A 284 11.70 -6.76 36.01
CA PHE A 284 11.01 -5.50 35.80
C PHE A 284 11.21 -5.04 34.35
N VAL A 285 10.15 -4.50 33.76
CA VAL A 285 10.13 -4.05 32.36
C VAL A 285 9.65 -2.60 32.29
N LEU A 286 10.33 -1.78 31.48
CA LEU A 286 9.87 -0.46 31.07
C LEU A 286 9.37 -0.54 29.64
N ASP A 287 8.07 -0.33 29.46
CA ASP A 287 7.37 -0.31 28.18
C ASP A 287 6.63 1.03 28.10
N GLY A 288 7.32 2.05 27.60
CA GLY A 288 6.87 3.44 27.65
C GLY A 288 8.00 4.46 27.48
N PRO A 289 7.74 5.76 27.69
CA PRO A 289 8.75 6.80 27.54
C PRO A 289 9.98 6.53 28.43
N PRO A 290 11.21 6.68 27.91
CA PRO A 290 11.59 7.30 26.63
C PRO A 290 11.75 6.31 25.47
N LEU A 291 11.43 5.03 25.65
CA LEU A 291 11.75 3.95 24.69
C LEU A 291 10.60 3.63 23.74
N ALA A 292 9.40 4.09 24.05
CA ALA A 292 8.29 4.13 23.11
C ALA A 292 8.58 5.19 22.05
N SER A 293 8.74 4.78 20.79
CA SER A 293 9.13 5.64 19.67
C SER A 293 10.40 6.48 19.95
N LEU A 294 11.54 5.80 20.10
CA LEU A 294 12.84 6.40 20.47
C LEU A 294 13.22 7.60 19.57
N ALA A 295 13.09 8.83 20.05
CA ALA A 295 13.33 10.02 19.22
C ALA A 295 14.82 10.34 18.98
N GLY A 296 15.65 10.11 19.99
CA GLY A 296 17.06 10.48 20.03
C GLY A 296 17.84 9.64 21.04
N SER A 297 19.12 9.97 21.22
CA SER A 297 19.98 9.21 22.14
C SER A 297 19.67 9.55 23.60
N VAL A 298 19.52 8.53 24.45
CA VAL A 298 19.08 8.72 25.84
C VAL A 298 20.06 8.08 26.82
N SER A 299 20.39 8.80 27.88
CA SER A 299 21.11 8.27 29.03
C SER A 299 20.15 7.84 30.13
N LEU A 300 20.36 6.65 30.69
CA LEU A 300 19.46 5.99 31.64
C LEU A 300 20.16 5.77 32.97
N THR A 301 19.43 6.02 34.05
CA THR A 301 19.84 5.62 35.40
C THR A 301 18.65 4.99 36.09
N ILE A 302 18.81 3.74 36.54
CA ILE A 302 17.75 2.98 37.18
C ILE A 302 18.02 2.89 38.67
N ARG A 303 17.00 3.16 39.49
CA ARG A 303 17.07 3.09 40.94
C ARG A 303 16.02 2.11 41.48
N GLY A 304 16.43 1.23 42.39
CA GLY A 304 15.55 0.34 43.13
C GLY A 304 16.01 0.22 44.58
N LEU A 305 15.18 0.65 45.53
CA LEU A 305 15.54 0.79 46.95
C LEU A 305 16.83 1.62 47.13
N ASP A 306 17.91 0.96 47.59
CA ASP A 306 19.24 1.52 47.86
C ASP A 306 20.27 1.18 46.76
N ASP A 307 19.87 0.43 45.73
CA ASP A 307 20.72 0.08 44.60
C ASP A 307 20.41 0.91 43.35
N ARG A 308 21.44 1.07 42.50
CA ARG A 308 21.39 1.91 41.31
C ARG A 308 22.26 1.35 40.19
N LEU A 309 21.66 1.26 39.01
CA LEU A 309 22.33 1.02 37.74
C LEU A 309 22.54 2.39 37.06
N SER A 310 23.78 2.84 36.95
CA SER A 310 24.17 4.08 36.28
C SER A 310 24.95 3.80 35.00
N ASP A 311 25.17 4.85 34.21
CA ASP A 311 26.09 4.83 33.06
C ASP A 311 25.61 3.98 31.86
N TYR A 312 24.29 3.83 31.71
CA TYR A 312 23.70 3.21 30.53
C TYR A 312 23.28 4.26 29.51
N ARG A 313 23.62 4.04 28.23
CA ARG A 313 23.26 4.92 27.12
C ARG A 313 22.64 4.11 25.98
N ILE A 314 21.55 4.63 25.45
CA ILE A 314 20.93 4.15 24.21
C ILE A 314 21.24 5.18 23.14
N GLU A 315 21.92 4.77 22.08
CA GLU A 315 22.22 5.61 20.93
C GLU A 315 21.18 5.36 19.83
N ALA A 316 20.47 6.41 19.43
CA ALA A 316 19.52 6.33 18.33
C ALA A 316 20.27 6.51 17.00
N VAL A 317 20.25 5.48 16.17
CA VAL A 317 20.88 5.46 14.84
C VAL A 317 19.78 5.52 13.78
N ASP A 318 20.00 6.26 12.70
CA ASP A 318 19.05 6.33 11.59
C ASP A 318 19.06 4.99 10.81
N PRO A 319 17.95 4.24 10.79
CA PRO A 319 17.90 2.95 10.11
C PRO A 319 17.97 3.13 8.58
N PRO A 320 18.41 2.09 7.84
CA PRO A 320 18.40 2.14 6.38
C PRO A 320 16.96 2.24 5.86
N ALA A 321 16.68 3.26 5.06
CA ALA A 321 15.39 3.47 4.41
C ALA A 321 15.53 3.39 2.89
N ILE A 322 14.55 2.81 2.20
CA ILE A 322 14.52 2.80 0.73
C ILE A 322 14.04 4.18 0.25
N ALA A 323 14.96 4.97 -0.29
CA ALA A 323 14.71 6.34 -0.77
C ALA A 323 13.97 6.36 -2.12
N GLY A 324 14.22 5.35 -2.97
CA GLY A 324 13.60 5.22 -4.27
C GLY A 324 13.71 3.79 -4.79
N MET A 325 12.76 3.40 -5.64
CA MET A 325 12.75 2.10 -6.28
C MET A 325 12.59 2.32 -7.79
N GLN A 326 13.57 1.89 -8.55
CA GLN A 326 13.56 1.94 -10.00
C GLN A 326 13.30 0.56 -10.57
N MET A 327 12.52 0.50 -11.63
CA MET A 327 12.05 -0.73 -12.27
C MET A 327 12.52 -0.74 -13.72
N ARG A 328 13.34 -1.74 -14.07
CA ARG A 328 13.77 -2.01 -15.44
C ARG A 328 12.98 -3.22 -15.94
N VAL A 329 12.17 -3.00 -16.97
CA VAL A 329 11.28 -4.01 -17.56
C VAL A 329 11.88 -4.48 -18.87
N ARG A 330 11.93 -5.79 -19.05
CA ARG A 330 12.23 -6.45 -20.32
C ARG A 330 10.99 -7.23 -20.76
N TYR A 331 10.46 -6.88 -21.92
CA TYR A 331 9.30 -7.54 -22.50
C TYR A 331 9.67 -8.94 -23.02
N PRO A 332 8.74 -9.89 -23.00
CA PRO A 332 8.90 -11.20 -23.63
C PRO A 332 9.06 -11.06 -25.15
N ASP A 333 9.62 -12.08 -25.79
CA ASP A 333 10.02 -12.05 -27.21
C ASP A 333 8.85 -11.72 -28.14
N TYR A 334 7.65 -12.25 -27.87
CA TYR A 334 6.47 -12.03 -28.69
C TYR A 334 5.98 -10.58 -28.75
N LEU A 335 6.27 -9.76 -27.72
CA LEU A 335 5.95 -8.33 -27.70
C LEU A 335 7.03 -7.46 -28.36
N ARG A 336 8.21 -8.03 -28.65
CA ARG A 336 9.39 -7.28 -29.15
C ARG A 336 9.48 -7.27 -30.68
N VAL A 337 8.34 -7.10 -31.36
CA VAL A 337 8.25 -7.10 -32.83
C VAL A 337 8.96 -5.90 -33.47
N PHE A 338 9.04 -4.77 -32.75
CA PHE A 338 9.64 -3.52 -33.23
C PHE A 338 10.92 -3.12 -32.48
N SER A 339 11.54 -4.02 -31.72
CA SER A 339 12.77 -3.67 -30.99
C SER A 339 13.85 -3.25 -31.99
N ILE A 340 14.21 -1.97 -31.88
CA ILE A 340 15.05 -1.15 -32.74
C ILE A 340 16.38 -1.86 -33.07
N ASP A 341 16.43 -2.54 -34.22
CA ASP A 341 17.68 -2.89 -34.90
C ASP A 341 17.77 -2.27 -36.32
N ASP A 342 16.77 -1.50 -36.75
CA ASP A 342 16.71 -0.93 -38.11
C ASP A 342 17.17 0.53 -38.21
N ASN A 343 17.58 1.14 -37.09
CA ASN A 343 18.38 2.35 -37.14
C ASN A 343 19.85 1.95 -37.13
N GLY A 344 20.51 2.05 -38.29
CA GLY A 344 21.96 1.95 -38.48
C GLY A 344 22.76 2.99 -37.70
N GLY A 345 22.67 2.94 -36.37
CA GLY A 345 23.46 3.68 -35.41
C GLY A 345 24.65 2.85 -35.00
N GLN A 346 25.78 3.14 -35.62
CA GLN A 346 27.09 2.71 -35.14
C GLN A 346 27.25 2.94 -33.63
N ASN A 347 27.76 1.89 -32.98
CA ASN A 347 28.47 1.89 -31.71
C ASN A 347 27.58 1.89 -30.44
N SER A 348 27.56 0.76 -29.74
CA SER A 348 28.43 0.61 -28.57
C SER A 348 28.59 -0.87 -28.22
N GLU A 349 29.79 -1.40 -28.48
CA GLU A 349 30.33 -2.50 -27.68
C GLU A 349 30.43 -2.00 -26.23
N GLY A 350 29.42 -2.29 -25.42
CA GLY A 350 29.39 -1.95 -24.00
C GLY A 350 28.56 -2.99 -23.26
N SER A 351 29.24 -3.86 -22.51
CA SER A 351 28.78 -4.79 -21.47
C SER A 351 27.42 -5.53 -21.64
N PRO A 352 27.36 -6.87 -21.47
CA PRO A 352 26.12 -7.67 -21.56
C PRO A 352 25.04 -7.39 -20.48
N SER A 353 25.12 -6.29 -19.73
CA SER A 353 24.46 -6.12 -18.43
C SER A 353 23.25 -5.18 -18.40
N GLU A 354 22.79 -4.58 -19.50
CA GLU A 354 21.67 -3.61 -19.46
C GLU A 354 20.67 -3.76 -20.62
N ASN A 355 20.25 -4.99 -20.93
CA ASN A 355 19.17 -5.21 -21.90
C ASN A 355 17.81 -5.14 -21.20
N PHE A 356 17.28 -3.93 -21.01
CA PHE A 356 15.89 -3.67 -20.64
C PHE A 356 15.22 -2.84 -21.74
N ASP A 357 13.93 -3.04 -21.96
CA ASP A 357 13.17 -2.32 -22.99
C ASP A 357 12.57 -1.02 -22.45
N GLN A 358 12.29 -0.98 -21.13
CA GLN A 358 11.74 0.19 -20.45
C GLN A 358 12.34 0.37 -19.06
N GLN A 359 12.60 1.61 -18.68
CA GLN A 359 13.02 1.98 -17.32
C GLN A 359 12.07 3.04 -16.78
N LEU A 360 11.52 2.78 -15.59
CA LEU A 360 10.62 3.70 -14.91
C LEU A 360 10.82 3.65 -13.40
N ASP A 361 10.46 4.71 -12.70
CA ASP A 361 10.44 4.70 -11.24
C ASP A 361 9.13 4.04 -10.77
N TYR A 362 9.20 3.24 -9.70
CA TYR A 362 8.04 2.54 -9.17
C TYR A 362 6.98 3.54 -8.70
N GLN A 363 5.73 3.30 -9.10
CA GLN A 363 4.56 4.01 -8.62
C GLN A 363 3.50 3.00 -8.19
N ALA A 364 2.70 3.37 -7.19
CA ALA A 364 1.62 2.52 -6.71
C ALA A 364 0.60 2.25 -7.83
N GLY A 365 0.29 0.97 -8.07
CA GLY A 365 -0.62 0.56 -9.14
C GLY A 365 0.04 0.38 -10.51
N VAL A 366 1.37 0.39 -10.59
CA VAL A 366 2.11 -0.01 -11.79
C VAL A 366 1.66 -1.38 -12.27
N ARG A 367 1.48 -1.49 -13.59
CA ARG A 367 1.15 -2.75 -14.27
C ARG A 367 2.17 -3.02 -15.37
N ILE A 368 2.65 -4.25 -15.44
CA ILE A 368 3.55 -4.73 -16.49
C ILE A 368 2.81 -5.74 -17.38
N ARG A 369 3.37 -6.03 -18.55
CA ARG A 369 2.81 -7.02 -19.47
C ARG A 369 3.16 -8.43 -18.98
N GLU A 370 2.28 -9.38 -19.21
CA GLU A 370 2.50 -10.78 -18.87
C GLU A 370 3.82 -11.32 -19.44
N GLY A 371 4.53 -12.15 -18.66
CA GLY A 371 5.82 -12.74 -19.03
C GLY A 371 6.99 -11.77 -19.06
N SER A 372 6.80 -10.50 -18.68
CA SER A 372 7.90 -9.54 -18.58
C SER A 372 8.88 -9.95 -17.48
N SER A 373 10.17 -9.76 -17.73
CA SER A 373 11.22 -9.89 -16.74
C SER A 373 11.55 -8.52 -16.15
N LEU A 374 11.81 -8.49 -14.85
CA LEU A 374 11.91 -7.28 -14.06
C LEU A 374 13.21 -7.24 -13.26
N THR A 375 13.93 -6.12 -13.36
CA THR A 375 15.00 -5.79 -12.42
C THR A 375 14.58 -4.59 -11.59
N LEU A 376 14.35 -4.81 -10.30
CA LEU A 376 14.13 -3.75 -9.32
C LEU A 376 15.47 -3.28 -8.77
N VAL A 377 15.71 -1.98 -8.78
CA VAL A 377 16.91 -1.33 -8.24
C VAL A 377 16.49 -0.36 -7.16
N GLY A 378 16.70 -0.73 -5.90
CA GLY A 378 16.40 0.10 -4.75
C GLY A 378 17.60 0.95 -4.35
N GLN A 379 17.38 2.24 -4.08
CA GLN A 379 18.36 3.14 -3.49
C GLN A 379 18.07 3.31 -2.01
N THR A 380 19.10 3.23 -1.15
CA THR A 380 18.95 3.36 0.30
C THR A 380 19.54 4.65 0.85
N SER A 381 19.02 5.12 1.98
CA SER A 381 19.49 6.34 2.67
C SER A 381 20.82 6.14 3.39
N SER A 382 21.14 4.89 3.74
CA SER A 382 22.30 4.49 4.52
C SER A 382 22.88 3.17 3.95
N PRO A 383 24.17 2.87 4.19
CA PRO A 383 24.77 1.62 3.74
C PRO A 383 24.06 0.39 4.29
N VAL A 384 23.78 -0.58 3.43
CA VAL A 384 23.04 -1.81 3.73
C VAL A 384 24.00 -3.01 3.72
N GLY A 385 23.90 -3.86 4.73
CA GLY A 385 24.67 -5.11 4.81
C GLY A 385 23.89 -6.32 4.33
N GLU A 386 22.58 -6.32 4.56
CA GLU A 386 21.68 -7.42 4.22
C GLU A 386 20.30 -6.86 3.82
N VAL A 387 19.65 -7.50 2.85
CA VAL A 387 18.30 -7.11 2.41
C VAL A 387 17.44 -8.37 2.38
N ASP A 388 16.51 -8.48 3.32
CA ASP A 388 15.54 -9.55 3.34
C ASP A 388 14.45 -9.23 2.32
N VAL A 389 14.28 -10.09 1.33
CA VAL A 389 13.24 -9.96 0.31
C VAL A 389 12.34 -11.18 0.32
N VAL A 390 11.05 -10.93 0.38
CA VAL A 390 10.01 -11.93 0.23
C VAL A 390 9.15 -11.55 -0.96
N VAL A 391 8.99 -12.50 -1.89
CA VAL A 391 8.13 -12.34 -3.05
C VAL A 391 6.99 -13.33 -2.92
N THR A 392 5.77 -12.83 -3.09
CA THR A 392 4.54 -13.62 -2.99
C THR A 392 3.72 -13.38 -4.26
N GLY A 393 3.36 -14.45 -4.96
CA GLY A 393 2.54 -14.42 -6.18
C GLY A 393 2.09 -15.82 -6.57
N GLU A 394 0.89 -15.94 -7.15
CA GLU A 394 0.28 -17.24 -7.48
C GLU A 394 1.18 -18.10 -8.39
N ASP A 395 1.78 -17.49 -9.41
CA ASP A 395 2.64 -18.18 -10.37
C ASP A 395 4.04 -18.48 -9.81
N PHE A 396 4.54 -17.60 -8.95
CA PHE A 396 5.86 -17.75 -8.33
C PHE A 396 5.86 -18.93 -7.35
N ASP A 397 4.82 -19.03 -6.52
CA ASP A 397 4.62 -20.14 -5.59
C ASP A 397 4.41 -21.48 -6.33
N ALA A 398 3.81 -21.46 -7.51
CA ALA A 398 3.60 -22.67 -8.32
C ALA A 398 4.91 -23.18 -8.95
N ARG A 399 5.73 -22.27 -9.49
CA ARG A 399 7.04 -22.59 -10.08
C ARG A 399 8.04 -23.07 -9.05
N LEU A 400 8.12 -22.40 -7.90
CA LEU A 400 9.01 -22.80 -6.82
C LEU A 400 8.71 -24.24 -6.35
N ARG A 401 7.43 -24.56 -6.14
CA ARG A 401 6.99 -25.94 -5.81
C ARG A 401 7.24 -26.95 -6.93
N ALA A 402 7.42 -26.52 -8.18
CA ALA A 402 7.78 -27.39 -9.30
C ALA A 402 9.29 -27.64 -9.35
N GLU A 403 10.11 -26.61 -9.11
CA GLU A 403 11.56 -26.70 -9.00
C GLU A 403 12.02 -27.54 -7.80
N GLU A 404 11.41 -27.36 -6.62
CA GLU A 404 11.68 -28.19 -5.43
C GLU A 404 11.37 -29.67 -5.67
N ARG A 405 10.28 -29.97 -6.39
CA ARG A 405 9.93 -31.34 -6.80
C ARG A 405 10.95 -31.90 -7.80
N ALA A 406 11.43 -31.07 -8.72
CA ALA A 406 12.45 -31.48 -9.69
C ALA A 406 13.83 -31.70 -9.03
N ALA A 407 14.15 -30.96 -7.96
CA ALA A 407 15.36 -31.11 -7.18
C ALA A 407 15.38 -32.33 -6.24
N GLY A 408 14.29 -33.10 -6.18
CA GLY A 408 14.22 -34.35 -5.39
C GLY A 408 14.20 -34.13 -3.87
N VAL A 409 13.83 -32.93 -3.42
CA VAL A 409 13.59 -32.66 -1.99
C VAL A 409 12.24 -33.25 -1.61
N GLU A 410 12.23 -34.26 -0.72
CA GLU A 410 10.99 -34.80 -0.15
C GLU A 410 10.30 -33.71 0.68
N VAL A 411 9.33 -33.02 0.07
CA VAL A 411 8.40 -32.15 0.79
C VAL A 411 7.49 -33.05 1.62
N SER A 412 7.79 -33.13 2.91
CA SER A 412 6.95 -33.82 3.90
C SER A 412 5.54 -33.21 3.89
N PRO A 413 4.43 -33.97 3.99
CA PRO A 413 3.08 -33.47 3.75
C PRO A 413 2.51 -32.57 4.88
N ALA A 414 3.36 -32.02 5.74
CA ALA A 414 2.99 -31.29 6.94
C ALA A 414 3.92 -30.10 7.24
N ALA A 415 4.47 -29.45 6.21
CA ALA A 415 5.01 -28.10 6.33
C ALA A 415 3.92 -27.09 5.93
N ASP A 416 3.75 -26.05 6.73
CA ASP A 416 2.75 -24.98 6.60
C ASP A 416 2.62 -24.43 5.16
N PRO A 417 1.46 -23.88 4.75
CA PRO A 417 1.23 -23.31 3.41
C PRO A 417 2.05 -22.04 3.08
N GLY A 418 3.07 -21.71 3.86
CA GLY A 418 3.80 -20.44 3.83
C GLY A 418 5.31 -20.61 3.83
N GLY A 419 5.85 -21.61 3.13
CA GLY A 419 7.29 -21.71 2.86
C GLY A 419 7.75 -20.54 1.99
N VAL A 420 7.91 -19.38 2.60
CA VAL A 420 8.36 -18.15 1.95
C VAL A 420 9.88 -18.18 1.92
N GLU A 421 10.45 -18.59 0.80
CA GLU A 421 11.90 -18.49 0.61
C GLU A 421 12.32 -17.02 0.43
N VAL A 422 13.35 -16.61 1.18
CA VAL A 422 13.94 -15.27 1.08
C VAL A 422 14.75 -15.20 -0.22
N MET A 423 14.35 -14.33 -1.14
CA MET A 423 15.09 -14.15 -2.39
C MET A 423 16.38 -13.34 -2.14
N PRO A 424 17.54 -13.79 -2.62
CA PRO A 424 18.79 -13.06 -2.42
C PRO A 424 18.82 -11.79 -3.29
N ALA A 425 18.82 -10.62 -2.65
CA ALA A 425 19.09 -9.36 -3.32
C ALA A 425 20.60 -9.16 -3.55
N LYS A 426 20.99 -8.66 -4.72
CA LYS A 426 22.38 -8.34 -5.01
C LYS A 426 22.68 -6.91 -4.54
N ILE A 427 23.50 -6.79 -3.51
CA ILE A 427 23.93 -5.48 -2.98
C ILE A 427 25.08 -4.95 -3.83
N ALA A 428 25.00 -3.67 -4.21
CA ALA A 428 26.04 -3.02 -4.98
C ALA A 428 27.32 -2.79 -4.14
N PRO A 429 28.50 -2.63 -4.76
CA PRO A 429 29.77 -2.44 -4.03
C PRO A 429 29.79 -1.20 -3.14
N ASP A 430 28.96 -0.20 -3.42
CA ASP A 430 28.82 1.01 -2.63
C ASP A 430 27.91 0.82 -1.39
N ALA A 431 27.25 -0.33 -1.26
CA ALA A 431 26.26 -0.66 -0.23
C ALA A 431 25.07 0.32 -0.15
N MET A 432 24.91 1.22 -1.13
CA MET A 432 23.85 2.25 -1.16
C MET A 432 22.71 1.88 -2.12
N SER A 433 22.85 0.75 -2.81
CA SER A 433 21.81 0.22 -3.69
C SER A 433 21.80 -1.30 -3.68
N PHE A 434 20.64 -1.86 -3.98
CA PHE A 434 20.46 -3.30 -4.17
C PHE A 434 19.63 -3.55 -5.44
N SER A 435 19.83 -4.72 -6.06
CA SER A 435 19.01 -5.17 -7.18
C SER A 435 18.36 -6.52 -6.92
N LEU A 436 17.11 -6.65 -7.37
CA LEU A 436 16.31 -7.87 -7.33
C LEU A 436 15.84 -8.19 -8.75
N GLN A 437 16.10 -9.42 -9.21
CA GLN A 437 15.67 -9.91 -10.51
C GLN A 437 14.44 -10.83 -10.33
N LEU A 438 13.40 -10.58 -11.11
CA LEU A 438 12.20 -11.41 -11.21
C LEU A 438 11.99 -11.77 -12.68
N ASP A 439 12.11 -13.04 -13.03
CA ASP A 439 12.00 -13.48 -14.43
C ASP A 439 10.60 -14.04 -14.70
N ASP A 440 10.06 -13.73 -15.88
CA ASP A 440 8.78 -14.26 -16.39
C ASP A 440 7.62 -14.11 -15.39
N VAL A 441 7.25 -12.84 -15.13
CA VAL A 441 6.18 -12.46 -14.21
C VAL A 441 4.83 -12.51 -14.94
N ARG A 442 4.00 -13.51 -14.61
CA ARG A 442 2.69 -13.73 -15.25
C ARG A 442 1.47 -13.32 -14.43
N GLY A 443 1.68 -13.10 -13.13
CA GLY A 443 0.62 -12.82 -12.17
C GLY A 443 0.95 -11.65 -11.25
N ALA A 444 -0.08 -11.14 -10.59
CA ALA A 444 0.08 -10.07 -9.61
C ALA A 444 1.06 -10.50 -8.51
N THR A 445 2.10 -9.69 -8.31
CA THR A 445 3.22 -10.03 -7.44
C THR A 445 3.37 -8.98 -6.34
N SER A 446 3.39 -9.42 -5.08
CA SER A 446 3.66 -8.59 -3.91
C SER A 446 5.06 -8.87 -3.40
N ILE A 447 5.84 -7.82 -3.17
CA ILE A 447 7.24 -7.89 -2.75
C ILE A 447 7.37 -7.15 -1.41
N ARG A 448 7.85 -7.85 -0.40
CA ARG A 448 8.18 -7.29 0.92
C ARG A 448 9.69 -7.20 1.06
N ILE A 449 10.20 -6.01 1.38
CA ILE A 449 11.64 -5.74 1.49
C ILE A 449 11.95 -5.15 2.86
N VAL A 450 12.93 -5.71 3.56
CA VAL A 450 13.48 -5.16 4.81
C VAL A 450 14.99 -5.02 4.67
N PRO A 451 15.51 -3.80 4.46
CA PRO A 451 16.95 -3.56 4.51
C PRO A 451 17.46 -3.57 5.96
N ARG A 452 18.68 -4.10 6.15
CA ARG A 452 19.43 -4.11 7.40
C ARG A 452 20.83 -3.56 7.17
N ASP A 453 21.32 -2.74 8.08
CA ASP A 453 22.69 -2.22 7.99
C ASP A 453 23.75 -3.30 8.33
N ASN A 454 25.03 -2.94 8.24
CA ASN A 454 26.14 -3.85 8.58
C ASN A 454 26.18 -4.26 10.06
N GLU A 455 25.45 -3.57 10.93
CA GLU A 455 25.37 -3.82 12.36
C GLU A 455 24.10 -4.59 12.75
N GLY A 456 23.24 -4.93 11.77
CA GLY A 456 21.99 -5.66 11.95
C GLY A 456 20.78 -4.80 12.31
N ILE A 457 20.88 -3.46 12.21
CA ILE A 457 19.76 -2.55 12.45
C ILE A 457 18.86 -2.55 11.21
N SER A 458 17.62 -3.03 11.38
CA SER A 458 16.62 -3.10 10.33
C SER A 458 15.87 -1.79 10.13
N ALA A 459 15.19 -1.67 8.98
CA ALA A 459 14.12 -0.69 8.81
C ALA A 459 13.01 -0.85 9.87
N GLN A 460 12.25 0.22 10.11
CA GLN A 460 11.16 0.24 11.09
C GLN A 460 9.91 -0.55 10.64
N ALA A 461 9.78 -0.78 9.33
CA ALA A 461 8.67 -1.49 8.73
C ALA A 461 9.12 -2.13 7.41
N ALA A 462 8.46 -3.22 7.03
CA ALA A 462 8.67 -3.83 5.72
C ALA A 462 8.08 -2.95 4.61
N TYR A 463 8.91 -2.63 3.62
CA TYR A 463 8.48 -1.93 2.42
C TYR A 463 7.70 -2.90 1.54
N ARG A 464 6.51 -2.50 1.11
CA ARG A 464 5.61 -3.33 0.30
C ARG A 464 5.47 -2.73 -1.09
N TYR A 465 5.86 -3.49 -2.11
CA TYR A 465 5.71 -3.15 -3.52
C TYR A 465 4.72 -4.11 -4.15
N PHE A 466 3.79 -3.58 -4.95
CA PHE A 466 2.79 -4.36 -5.65
C PHE A 466 2.91 -4.12 -7.14
N ILE A 467 3.05 -5.21 -7.89
CA ILE A 467 3.23 -5.19 -9.33
C ILE A 467 2.04 -5.93 -9.93
N GLY A 468 1.18 -5.20 -10.64
CA GLY A 468 0.09 -5.78 -11.41
C GLY A 468 0.59 -6.33 -12.73
N VAL A 469 -0.12 -7.32 -13.27
CA VAL A 469 0.13 -7.85 -14.62
C VAL A 469 -1.10 -7.62 -15.48
N VAL A 470 -0.89 -7.13 -16.69
CA VAL A 470 -1.90 -7.10 -17.77
C VAL A 470 -1.70 -8.39 -18.56
N ARG A 471 -2.70 -9.26 -18.51
CA ARG A 471 -2.73 -10.50 -19.27
C ARG A 471 -3.00 -10.23 -20.73
N ASP A 472 -2.50 -11.12 -21.56
CA ASP A 472 -2.73 -11.14 -22.99
C ASP A 472 -4.10 -11.78 -23.30
N GLU A 473 -4.90 -11.13 -24.14
CA GLU A 473 -6.24 -11.62 -24.51
C GLU A 473 -6.16 -12.30 -25.88
N PRO A 474 -6.90 -13.41 -26.10
CA PRO A 474 -6.89 -14.06 -27.40
C PRO A 474 -7.50 -13.14 -28.48
N PRO A 475 -7.06 -13.23 -29.74
CA PRO A 475 -7.51 -12.35 -30.81
C PRO A 475 -9.00 -12.54 -31.08
N GLU A 476 -9.71 -11.48 -31.45
CA GLU A 476 -11.10 -11.55 -31.90
C GLU A 476 -11.17 -11.61 -33.43
N THR A 477 -12.10 -12.40 -33.98
CA THR A 477 -12.33 -12.46 -35.43
C THR A 477 -13.79 -12.28 -35.78
N SER A 478 -14.04 -11.58 -36.88
CA SER A 478 -15.36 -11.46 -37.48
C SER A 478 -15.30 -11.68 -38.98
N MET A 479 -16.38 -12.21 -39.54
CA MET A 479 -16.52 -12.46 -40.97
C MET A 479 -17.93 -12.11 -41.40
N LYS A 480 -18.05 -11.43 -42.53
CA LYS A 480 -19.33 -11.14 -43.18
C LYS A 480 -19.26 -11.49 -44.65
N LEU A 481 -20.36 -12.05 -45.16
CA LEU A 481 -20.56 -12.26 -46.59
C LEU A 481 -21.47 -11.17 -47.11
N SER A 482 -21.01 -10.41 -48.09
CA SER A 482 -21.76 -9.29 -48.66
C SER A 482 -22.68 -9.78 -49.76
N GLY A 483 -24.00 -9.65 -49.56
CA GLY A 483 -25.07 -10.10 -50.46
C GLY A 483 -25.00 -11.57 -50.81
N ILE A 484 -24.88 -12.41 -49.79
CA ILE A 484 -25.06 -13.86 -49.85
C ILE A 484 -26.08 -14.23 -48.78
N GLY A 485 -27.17 -14.89 -49.17
CA GLY A 485 -28.14 -15.42 -48.24
C GLY A 485 -27.72 -16.75 -47.64
N SER A 486 -28.68 -17.50 -47.08
CA SER A 486 -28.45 -18.86 -46.57
C SER A 486 -28.22 -19.91 -47.66
N SER A 487 -28.46 -19.56 -48.91
CA SER A 487 -28.40 -20.47 -50.07
C SER A 487 -27.55 -19.88 -51.18
N ILE A 488 -26.78 -20.73 -51.87
CA ILE A 488 -25.89 -20.33 -52.96
C ILE A 488 -25.97 -21.29 -54.15
N THR A 489 -25.58 -20.84 -55.35
CA THR A 489 -25.42 -21.72 -56.52
C THR A 489 -24.03 -22.37 -56.56
N PRO A 490 -23.84 -23.48 -57.30
CA PRO A 490 -22.53 -24.13 -57.45
C PRO A 490 -21.43 -23.26 -58.07
N ILE A 491 -21.80 -22.15 -58.74
CA ILE A 491 -20.89 -21.24 -59.45
C ILE A 491 -20.83 -19.85 -58.81
N ALA A 492 -21.29 -19.71 -57.56
CA ALA A 492 -21.38 -18.44 -56.87
C ALA A 492 -20.00 -17.81 -56.58
N ILE A 493 -19.98 -16.49 -56.54
CA ILE A 493 -18.87 -15.66 -56.05
C ILE A 493 -19.23 -15.28 -54.63
N LEU A 494 -18.32 -15.50 -53.68
CA LEU A 494 -18.50 -15.21 -52.27
C LEU A 494 -17.58 -14.04 -51.89
N PRO A 495 -18.08 -12.80 -51.82
CA PRO A 495 -17.33 -11.67 -51.30
C PRO A 495 -17.28 -11.76 -49.79
N ILE A 496 -16.08 -11.85 -49.24
CA ILE A 496 -15.82 -12.03 -47.82
C ILE A 496 -15.09 -10.80 -47.30
N THR A 497 -15.68 -10.14 -46.32
CA THR A 497 -15.02 -9.13 -45.50
C THR A 497 -14.75 -9.77 -44.16
N ALA A 498 -13.47 -9.91 -43.81
CA ALA A 498 -13.05 -10.52 -42.57
C ALA A 498 -12.16 -9.56 -41.80
N ALA A 499 -12.29 -9.52 -40.48
CA ALA A 499 -11.47 -8.68 -39.62
C ALA A 499 -10.95 -9.50 -38.45
N ALA A 500 -9.69 -9.27 -38.09
CA ALA A 500 -9.06 -9.84 -36.90
C ALA A 500 -8.39 -8.73 -36.09
N THR A 501 -8.77 -8.62 -34.82
CA THR A 501 -8.32 -7.56 -33.92
C THR A 501 -7.77 -8.16 -32.63
N ASP A 502 -6.67 -7.61 -32.15
CA ASP A 502 -5.94 -8.11 -30.99
C ASP A 502 -5.24 -6.95 -30.27
N ASP A 503 -4.95 -7.08 -28.98
CA ASP A 503 -4.31 -6.01 -28.20
C ASP A 503 -2.80 -5.91 -28.42
N TYR A 504 -2.12 -7.02 -28.78
CA TYR A 504 -0.70 -7.03 -29.17
C TYR A 504 -0.45 -7.37 -30.64
N GLY A 505 -1.52 -7.62 -31.40
CA GLY A 505 -1.53 -7.73 -32.84
C GLY A 505 -1.60 -9.18 -33.32
N VAL A 506 -2.33 -9.36 -34.40
CA VAL A 506 -2.53 -10.67 -35.04
C VAL A 506 -1.27 -11.06 -35.80
N ASP A 507 -0.86 -12.32 -35.67
CA ASP A 507 0.26 -12.89 -36.43
C ASP A 507 -0.21 -13.45 -37.77
N GLU A 508 -1.28 -14.26 -37.74
CA GLU A 508 -1.88 -14.87 -38.94
C GLU A 508 -3.40 -14.95 -38.81
N MET A 509 -4.10 -14.68 -39.92
CA MET A 509 -5.51 -14.99 -40.09
C MET A 509 -5.67 -15.95 -41.27
N SER A 510 -6.47 -17.00 -41.10
CA SER A 510 -6.83 -17.92 -42.17
C SER A 510 -8.33 -18.14 -42.24
N ILE A 511 -8.87 -18.18 -43.46
CA ILE A 511 -10.26 -18.48 -43.75
C ILE A 511 -10.34 -19.88 -44.32
N THR A 512 -11.10 -20.74 -43.65
CA THR A 512 -11.29 -22.14 -44.04
C THR A 512 -12.70 -22.36 -44.56
N MET A 513 -12.79 -22.90 -45.77
CA MET A 513 -14.03 -23.34 -46.40
C MET A 513 -14.06 -24.88 -46.44
N ARG A 514 -15.13 -25.47 -45.94
CA ARG A 514 -15.39 -26.91 -45.95
C ARG A 514 -16.64 -27.23 -46.74
N VAL A 515 -16.50 -28.03 -47.80
CA VAL A 515 -17.61 -28.49 -48.64
C VAL A 515 -17.97 -29.94 -48.31
N ARG A 516 -19.25 -30.21 -48.03
CA ARG A 516 -19.79 -31.55 -47.78
C ARG A 516 -20.93 -31.84 -48.77
N ASN A 517 -20.74 -32.79 -49.67
CA ASN A 517 -21.78 -33.25 -50.60
C ASN A 517 -22.77 -34.20 -49.91
N GLN A 518 -24.04 -34.15 -50.32
CA GLN A 518 -25.14 -34.90 -49.69
C GLN A 518 -25.19 -36.39 -50.06
N ALA A 519 -24.46 -36.81 -51.10
CA ALA A 519 -24.44 -38.17 -51.65
C ALA A 519 -23.92 -39.29 -50.72
N ALA A 520 -23.76 -39.02 -49.42
CA ALA A 520 -23.41 -40.01 -48.40
C ALA A 520 -24.56 -40.37 -47.44
N LEU A 521 -25.77 -39.82 -47.61
CA LEU A 521 -26.90 -40.03 -46.69
C LEU A 521 -27.99 -41.00 -47.17
N ASP A 522 -28.00 -41.41 -48.45
CA ASP A 522 -28.97 -42.39 -49.00
C ASP A 522 -28.48 -43.86 -48.89
N GLY A 523 -27.63 -44.14 -47.92
CA GLY A 523 -27.40 -45.50 -47.41
C GLY A 523 -28.20 -45.66 -46.13
N GLY A 524 -29.16 -46.59 -46.12
CA GLY A 524 -30.17 -46.76 -45.07
C GLY A 524 -29.66 -46.75 -43.62
N ALA A 525 -30.61 -46.45 -42.73
CA ALA A 525 -30.48 -46.43 -41.28
C ALA A 525 -29.59 -47.57 -40.71
N GLU A 526 -28.79 -47.21 -39.70
CA GLU A 526 -27.80 -48.05 -38.99
C GLU A 526 -26.46 -48.28 -39.70
N ALA A 527 -25.70 -47.19 -39.92
CA ALA A 527 -24.24 -47.27 -39.98
C ALA A 527 -23.62 -46.28 -38.99
N ILE A 528 -22.80 -46.83 -38.09
CA ILE A 528 -21.93 -46.08 -37.17
C ILE A 528 -21.15 -45.05 -38.00
N PRO A 529 -21.09 -43.76 -37.60
CA PRO A 529 -20.38 -42.76 -38.38
C PRO A 529 -18.88 -43.12 -38.41
N GLU A 530 -18.41 -43.64 -39.54
CA GLU A 530 -16.97 -43.71 -39.80
C GLU A 530 -16.41 -42.27 -39.92
N PRO A 531 -15.26 -41.97 -39.29
CA PRO A 531 -14.68 -40.62 -39.24
C PRO A 531 -14.05 -40.14 -40.55
N SER A 532 -14.38 -40.75 -41.69
CA SER A 532 -13.64 -40.66 -42.96
C SER A 532 -14.42 -40.03 -44.12
N SER A 533 -15.58 -39.39 -43.90
CA SER A 533 -16.17 -38.50 -44.91
C SER A 533 -15.40 -37.17 -44.98
N THR A 534 -14.22 -37.22 -45.61
CA THR A 534 -13.39 -36.06 -45.95
C THR A 534 -14.16 -35.10 -46.84
N GLY A 535 -14.86 -34.14 -46.23
CA GLY A 535 -15.28 -32.92 -46.90
C GLY A 535 -14.06 -32.19 -47.47
N GLN A 536 -14.21 -31.55 -48.62
CA GLN A 536 -13.11 -30.80 -49.25
C GLN A 536 -12.83 -29.56 -48.38
N ILE A 537 -11.57 -29.35 -48.01
CA ILE A 537 -11.14 -28.19 -47.21
C ILE A 537 -10.28 -27.31 -48.10
N HIS A 538 -10.62 -26.03 -48.19
CA HIS A 538 -9.85 -25.00 -48.85
C HIS A 538 -9.54 -23.91 -47.82
N ALA A 539 -8.28 -23.51 -47.70
CA ALA A 539 -7.83 -22.49 -46.75
C ALA A 539 -7.11 -21.37 -47.49
N LEU A 540 -7.36 -20.13 -47.08
CA LEU A 540 -6.75 -18.92 -47.62
C LEU A 540 -6.27 -18.06 -46.45
N SER A 541 -5.04 -17.57 -46.49
CA SER A 541 -4.52 -16.61 -45.51
C SER A 541 -4.43 -15.24 -46.18
N PRO A 542 -5.40 -14.33 -45.98
CA PRO A 542 -5.37 -13.00 -46.57
C PRO A 542 -4.35 -12.09 -45.87
N ASP A 543 -3.81 -11.12 -46.61
CA ASP A 543 -3.01 -10.04 -46.04
C ASP A 543 -3.95 -9.04 -45.35
N LEU A 544 -3.79 -8.88 -44.04
CA LEU A 544 -4.55 -7.91 -43.25
C LEU A 544 -3.99 -6.50 -43.46
N ASP A 545 -4.89 -5.53 -43.55
CA ASP A 545 -4.51 -4.13 -43.57
C ASP A 545 -4.11 -3.62 -42.18
N ARG A 546 -3.83 -2.31 -42.05
CA ARG A 546 -3.44 -1.71 -40.75
C ARG A 546 -4.54 -1.74 -39.70
N GLN A 547 -5.80 -1.88 -40.11
CA GLN A 547 -6.96 -1.94 -39.22
C GLN A 547 -7.32 -3.39 -38.88
N GLY A 548 -6.57 -4.36 -39.41
CA GLY A 548 -6.86 -5.78 -39.22
C GLY A 548 -7.99 -6.26 -40.12
N GLU A 549 -8.33 -5.52 -41.19
CA GLU A 549 -9.38 -5.87 -42.14
C GLU A 549 -8.78 -6.49 -43.41
N ALA A 550 -9.50 -7.47 -43.96
CA ALA A 550 -9.20 -8.11 -45.23
C ALA A 550 -10.47 -8.23 -46.07
N GLU A 551 -10.39 -7.76 -47.32
CA GLU A 551 -11.39 -8.00 -48.35
C GLU A 551 -10.87 -9.04 -49.34
N LEU A 552 -11.63 -10.12 -49.53
CA LEU A 552 -11.31 -11.16 -50.51
C LEU A 552 -12.56 -11.70 -51.17
N THR A 553 -12.37 -12.30 -52.34
CA THR A 553 -13.46 -12.91 -53.10
C THR A 553 -13.12 -14.37 -53.37
N MET A 554 -14.01 -15.28 -52.98
CA MET A 554 -13.90 -16.70 -53.32
C MET A 554 -14.87 -17.03 -54.44
N ASP A 555 -14.37 -17.30 -55.64
CA ASP A 555 -15.21 -17.72 -56.77
C ASP A 555 -15.21 -19.25 -56.87
N LEU A 556 -16.37 -19.86 -56.60
CA LEU A 556 -16.52 -21.32 -56.60
C LEU A 556 -16.28 -21.93 -57.99
N ARG A 557 -16.63 -21.21 -59.06
CA ARG A 557 -16.37 -21.66 -60.44
C ARG A 557 -14.87 -21.68 -60.71
N ASP A 558 -14.18 -20.58 -60.41
CA ASP A 558 -12.73 -20.48 -60.62
C ASP A 558 -11.97 -21.52 -59.80
N LEU A 559 -12.42 -21.81 -58.57
CA LEU A 559 -11.81 -22.85 -57.73
C LEU A 559 -12.00 -24.25 -58.31
N VAL A 560 -13.14 -24.54 -58.95
CA VAL A 560 -13.37 -25.81 -59.66
C VAL A 560 -12.59 -25.87 -60.97
N ASP A 561 -12.59 -24.77 -61.75
CA ASP A 561 -11.89 -24.67 -63.04
C ASP A 561 -10.36 -24.80 -62.88
N ARG A 562 -9.82 -24.34 -61.73
CA ARG A 562 -8.39 -24.49 -61.36
C ARG A 562 -8.06 -25.83 -60.69
N GLU A 563 -9.00 -26.77 -60.65
CA GLU A 563 -8.86 -28.08 -59.99
C GLU A 563 -8.56 -28.01 -58.47
N MET A 564 -8.83 -26.86 -57.83
CA MET A 564 -8.65 -26.67 -56.37
C MET A 564 -9.82 -27.28 -55.57
N LEU A 565 -10.99 -27.41 -56.19
CA LEU A 565 -12.17 -28.09 -55.67
C LEU A 565 -12.72 -29.06 -56.71
N LYS A 566 -13.34 -30.16 -56.26
CA LYS A 566 -14.16 -31.00 -57.17
C LYS A 566 -15.50 -30.31 -57.42
N PRO A 567 -16.17 -30.61 -58.55
CA PRO A 567 -17.49 -30.07 -58.85
C PRO A 567 -18.46 -30.22 -57.66
N ILE A 568 -19.10 -29.11 -57.29
CA ILE A 568 -20.04 -29.04 -56.19
C ILE A 568 -21.43 -29.39 -56.72
N GLU A 569 -22.07 -30.41 -56.13
CA GLU A 569 -23.41 -30.84 -56.53
C GLU A 569 -24.48 -30.02 -55.77
N PRO A 570 -25.63 -29.70 -56.42
CA PRO A 570 -26.79 -29.18 -55.71
C PRO A 570 -27.19 -30.12 -54.56
N GLY A 571 -27.48 -29.56 -53.37
CA GLY A 571 -27.70 -30.29 -52.12
C GLY A 571 -26.48 -30.30 -51.18
N ALA A 572 -25.29 -29.92 -51.66
CA ALA A 572 -24.11 -29.79 -50.81
C ALA A 572 -24.25 -28.68 -49.75
N THR A 573 -23.48 -28.79 -48.66
CA THR A 573 -23.34 -27.75 -47.63
C THR A 573 -21.92 -27.19 -47.66
N VAL A 574 -21.80 -25.87 -47.79
CA VAL A 574 -20.53 -25.15 -47.69
C VAL A 574 -20.48 -24.46 -46.33
N THR A 575 -19.47 -24.77 -45.53
CA THR A 575 -19.23 -24.11 -44.23
C THR A 575 -17.96 -23.27 -44.34
N ILE A 576 -18.04 -21.99 -43.97
CA ILE A 576 -16.90 -21.07 -44.01
C ILE A 576 -16.66 -20.57 -42.59
N GLY A 577 -15.42 -20.55 -42.15
CA GLY A 577 -15.02 -20.02 -40.84
C GLY A 577 -13.69 -19.29 -40.91
N THR A 578 -13.48 -18.39 -39.96
CA THR A 578 -12.20 -17.70 -39.76
C THR A 578 -11.46 -18.32 -38.59
N THR A 579 -10.14 -18.30 -38.67
CA THR A 579 -9.24 -18.60 -37.56
C THR A 579 -8.22 -17.49 -37.50
N ALA A 580 -7.99 -16.91 -36.33
CA ALA A 580 -6.87 -16.00 -36.13
C ALA A 580 -6.00 -16.49 -34.99
N ARG A 581 -4.72 -16.14 -35.10
CA ARG A 581 -3.69 -16.47 -34.15
C ARG A 581 -2.83 -15.25 -33.88
N ASP A 582 -2.48 -15.04 -32.63
CA ASP A 582 -1.57 -14.00 -32.18
C ASP A 582 -0.12 -14.53 -32.07
N ARG A 583 0.76 -13.69 -31.51
CA ARG A 583 2.18 -14.05 -31.28
C ARG A 583 2.43 -14.69 -29.92
N PHE A 584 1.42 -14.86 -29.08
CA PHE A 584 1.60 -15.30 -27.71
C PHE A 584 2.31 -16.65 -27.63
N ASP A 585 3.45 -16.69 -26.91
CA ASP A 585 4.35 -17.85 -26.86
C ASP A 585 4.67 -18.35 -25.43
N LEU A 586 4.06 -17.76 -24.41
CA LEU A 586 4.32 -18.11 -23.01
C LEU A 586 3.64 -19.40 -22.56
N ASP A 587 2.54 -19.78 -23.19
CA ASP A 587 1.78 -21.02 -22.94
C ASP A 587 1.19 -21.56 -24.27
N SER A 588 -0.02 -22.12 -24.27
CA SER A 588 -0.73 -22.44 -25.51
C SER A 588 -0.98 -21.17 -26.32
N GLN A 589 -0.54 -21.18 -27.58
CA GLN A 589 -0.79 -20.09 -28.52
C GLN A 589 -2.27 -19.74 -28.55
N HIS A 590 -2.59 -18.45 -28.51
CA HIS A 590 -3.98 -18.05 -28.61
C HIS A 590 -4.45 -18.22 -30.04
N VAL A 591 -5.45 -19.07 -30.21
CA VAL A 591 -6.12 -19.33 -31.47
C VAL A 591 -7.61 -19.16 -31.25
N THR A 592 -8.22 -18.28 -32.03
CA THR A 592 -9.65 -18.03 -31.98
C THR A 592 -10.30 -18.50 -33.27
N GLU A 593 -11.31 -19.36 -33.14
CA GLU A 593 -12.19 -19.75 -34.24
C GLU A 593 -13.40 -18.80 -34.26
N GLY A 594 -13.65 -18.17 -35.40
CA GLY A 594 -14.78 -17.26 -35.61
C GLY A 594 -16.09 -17.96 -35.91
N GLU A 595 -17.13 -17.17 -36.17
CA GLU A 595 -18.46 -17.69 -36.51
C GLU A 595 -18.43 -18.53 -37.80
N LEU A 596 -19.04 -19.71 -37.74
CA LEU A 596 -19.17 -20.63 -38.86
C LEU A 596 -20.43 -20.33 -39.67
N ILE A 597 -20.27 -19.76 -40.86
CA ILE A 597 -21.38 -19.52 -41.79
C ILE A 597 -21.65 -20.78 -42.61
N ARG A 598 -22.89 -21.29 -42.55
CA ARG A 598 -23.34 -22.46 -43.30
C ARG A 598 -24.24 -22.04 -44.45
N LEU A 599 -23.82 -22.38 -45.66
CA LEU A 599 -24.52 -22.08 -46.91
C LEU A 599 -24.99 -23.39 -47.55
N GLN A 600 -26.26 -23.42 -47.96
CA GLN A 600 -26.82 -24.56 -48.69
C GLN A 600 -26.65 -24.34 -50.20
N VAL A 601 -26.07 -25.32 -50.89
CA VAL A 601 -25.94 -25.26 -52.35
C VAL A 601 -27.24 -25.73 -52.97
N VAL A 602 -27.87 -24.87 -53.76
CA VAL A 602 -29.16 -25.12 -54.42
C VAL A 602 -29.04 -24.87 -55.93
N THR A 603 -30.02 -25.33 -56.71
CA THR A 603 -30.05 -25.00 -58.14
C THR A 603 -30.43 -23.52 -58.35
N PRO A 604 -30.04 -22.90 -59.49
CA PRO A 604 -30.41 -21.52 -59.78
C PRO A 604 -31.92 -21.27 -59.75
N GLU A 605 -32.74 -22.24 -60.14
CA GLU A 605 -34.21 -22.14 -60.14
C GLU A 605 -34.78 -22.08 -58.72
N VAL A 606 -34.26 -22.92 -57.82
CA VAL A 606 -34.68 -22.94 -56.41
C VAL A 606 -34.29 -21.64 -55.72
N LEU A 607 -33.06 -21.14 -55.95
CA LEU A 607 -32.63 -19.87 -55.40
C LEU A 607 -33.51 -18.73 -55.91
N LEU A 608 -33.77 -18.68 -57.21
CA LEU A 608 -34.64 -17.67 -57.83
C LEU A 608 -36.05 -17.68 -57.23
N ALA A 609 -36.65 -18.86 -57.00
CA ALA A 609 -37.95 -18.97 -56.33
C ALA A 609 -37.92 -18.44 -54.89
N THR A 610 -36.83 -18.63 -54.15
CA THR A 610 -36.68 -18.06 -52.80
C THR A 610 -36.52 -16.54 -52.82
N LEU A 611 -35.82 -15.99 -53.81
CA LEU A 611 -35.67 -14.54 -53.99
C LEU A 611 -37.00 -13.89 -54.38
N GLU A 612 -37.78 -14.52 -55.27
CA GLU A 612 -39.12 -14.05 -55.66
C GLU A 612 -40.07 -13.99 -54.46
N ARG A 613 -40.04 -15.01 -53.60
CA ARG A 613 -40.84 -15.00 -52.37
C ARG A 613 -40.48 -13.83 -51.44
N ARG A 614 -39.19 -13.48 -51.34
CA ARG A 614 -38.73 -12.31 -50.57
C ARG A 614 -39.12 -11.00 -51.24
N GLU A 615 -39.07 -10.92 -52.57
CA GLU A 615 -39.55 -9.77 -53.34
C GLU A 615 -41.05 -9.50 -53.10
N LEU A 616 -41.88 -10.55 -53.11
CA LEU A 616 -43.31 -10.46 -52.77
C LEU A 616 -43.54 -9.96 -51.33
N GLU A 617 -42.69 -10.37 -50.39
CA GLU A 617 -42.75 -9.86 -49.02
C GLU A 617 -42.44 -8.36 -48.96
N PHE A 618 -41.40 -7.90 -49.66
CA PHE A 618 -41.09 -6.47 -49.75
C PHE A 618 -42.21 -5.67 -50.39
N ARG A 619 -42.88 -6.23 -51.39
CA ARG A 619 -44.08 -5.61 -51.99
C ARG A 619 -45.21 -5.48 -50.97
N SER A 620 -45.55 -6.53 -50.25
CA SER A 620 -46.61 -6.48 -49.24
C SER A 620 -46.29 -5.42 -48.18
N ARG A 621 -45.02 -5.29 -47.78
CA ARG A 621 -44.57 -4.22 -46.88
C ARG A 621 -44.67 -2.82 -47.51
N LEU A 622 -44.37 -2.68 -48.81
CA LEU A 622 -44.55 -1.42 -49.53
C LEU A 622 -46.03 -1.01 -49.62
N GLU A 623 -46.92 -1.96 -49.91
CA GLU A 623 -48.38 -1.73 -49.91
C GLU A 623 -48.86 -1.25 -48.53
N GLN A 624 -48.39 -1.90 -47.46
CA GLN A 624 -48.66 -1.46 -46.09
C GLN A 624 -48.13 -0.04 -45.83
N ALA A 625 -46.89 0.26 -46.23
CA ALA A 625 -46.31 1.59 -46.07
C ALA A 625 -47.11 2.67 -46.82
N ILE A 626 -47.58 2.37 -48.04
CA ILE A 626 -48.47 3.26 -48.81
C ILE A 626 -49.78 3.52 -48.06
N ASP A 627 -50.40 2.48 -47.48
CA ASP A 627 -51.62 2.63 -46.69
C ASP A 627 -51.40 3.45 -45.41
N GLU A 628 -50.25 3.28 -44.77
CA GLU A 628 -49.82 4.10 -43.63
C GLU A 628 -49.62 5.57 -44.05
N THR A 629 -49.00 5.84 -45.21
CA THR A 629 -48.86 7.20 -45.77
C THR A 629 -50.21 7.81 -46.17
N ARG A 630 -51.18 7.00 -46.64
CA ARG A 630 -52.57 7.46 -46.88
C ARG A 630 -53.27 7.87 -45.58
N ARG A 631 -53.06 7.12 -44.50
CA ARG A 631 -53.58 7.49 -43.16
C ARG A 631 -52.90 8.73 -42.62
N LEU A 632 -51.60 8.88 -42.83
CA LEU A 632 -50.86 10.10 -42.50
C LEU A 632 -51.46 11.32 -43.21
N ARG A 633 -51.76 11.20 -44.51
CA ARG A 633 -52.48 12.25 -45.27
C ARG A 633 -53.78 12.66 -44.58
N GLN A 634 -54.62 11.69 -44.22
CA GLN A 634 -55.91 11.94 -43.57
C GLN A 634 -55.72 12.61 -42.21
N SER A 635 -54.70 12.22 -41.45
CA SER A 635 -54.35 12.85 -40.18
C SER A 635 -53.92 14.31 -40.38
N LEU A 636 -53.12 14.61 -41.39
CA LEU A 636 -52.70 15.99 -41.72
C LEU A 636 -53.91 16.86 -42.10
N THR A 637 -54.84 16.35 -42.91
CA THR A 637 -56.08 17.08 -43.23
C THR A 637 -56.99 17.26 -42.01
N ALA A 638 -57.03 16.29 -41.09
CA ALA A 638 -57.79 16.44 -39.84
C ALA A 638 -57.16 17.47 -38.89
N ILE A 639 -55.83 17.56 -38.86
CA ILE A 639 -55.09 18.60 -38.14
C ILE A 639 -55.44 19.99 -38.68
N GLU A 640 -55.64 20.16 -40.00
CA GLU A 640 -56.06 21.43 -40.59
C GLU A 640 -57.32 21.97 -39.91
N GLY A 641 -58.40 21.16 -39.87
CA GLY A 641 -59.67 21.57 -39.26
C GLY A 641 -59.53 21.91 -37.78
N GLU A 642 -58.96 20.99 -36.99
CA GLU A 642 -58.84 21.19 -35.54
C GLU A 642 -57.87 22.34 -35.17
N ALA A 643 -56.77 22.51 -35.90
CA ALA A 643 -55.83 23.61 -35.66
C ALA A 643 -56.43 24.97 -36.03
N THR A 644 -57.21 25.05 -37.13
CA THR A 644 -57.90 26.29 -37.51
C THR A 644 -59.01 26.67 -36.52
N ASP A 645 -59.71 25.68 -35.96
CA ASP A 645 -60.71 25.91 -34.91
C ASP A 645 -60.07 26.44 -33.62
N VAL A 646 -58.95 25.85 -33.19
CA VAL A 646 -58.20 26.31 -32.00
C VAL A 646 -57.64 27.72 -32.21
N LEU A 647 -57.01 28.00 -33.36
CA LEU A 647 -56.47 29.32 -33.67
C LEU A 647 -57.57 30.39 -33.83
N GLY A 648 -58.73 30.00 -34.39
CA GLY A 648 -59.89 30.89 -34.53
C GLY A 648 -60.54 31.26 -33.20
N GLN A 649 -60.57 30.33 -32.23
CA GLN A 649 -61.07 30.60 -30.87
C GLN A 649 -60.16 31.56 -30.11
N ILE A 650 -58.84 31.41 -30.25
CA ILE A 650 -57.84 32.30 -29.62
C ILE A 650 -57.93 33.72 -30.21
N ALA A 651 -58.14 33.85 -31.53
CA ALA A 651 -58.29 35.14 -32.19
C ALA A 651 -59.64 35.85 -31.93
N GLY A 652 -60.70 35.10 -31.56
CA GLY A 652 -62.06 35.62 -31.36
C GLY A 652 -62.41 36.06 -29.93
N GLY A 653 -61.46 35.96 -28.98
CA GLY A 653 -61.68 36.19 -27.55
C GLY A 653 -62.04 37.63 -27.12
N ASP A 654 -61.98 38.61 -28.02
CA ASP A 654 -62.07 40.04 -27.65
C ASP A 654 -63.37 40.77 -28.09
N GLU A 655 -64.32 40.11 -28.78
CA GLU A 655 -65.48 40.81 -29.38
C GLU A 655 -66.90 40.28 -29.03
N SER A 656 -67.09 39.52 -27.94
CA SER A 656 -68.45 39.09 -27.55
C SER A 656 -68.84 39.38 -26.10
N SER A 657 -68.95 40.67 -25.76
CA SER A 657 -69.82 41.17 -24.67
C SER A 657 -70.88 42.13 -25.24
N PRO A 658 -72.18 41.78 -25.26
CA PRO A 658 -73.24 42.73 -25.61
C PRO A 658 -73.50 43.74 -24.49
N PRO A 659 -73.91 44.99 -24.79
CA PRO A 659 -74.19 45.98 -23.77
C PRO A 659 -75.50 45.68 -23.03
N ALA A 660 -75.48 45.93 -21.72
CA ALA A 660 -76.62 45.79 -20.82
C ALA A 660 -77.79 46.73 -21.20
N ALA A 661 -79.00 46.18 -21.20
CA ALA A 661 -80.27 46.91 -21.12
C ALA A 661 -81.10 46.30 -19.99
N GLY A 662 -81.46 47.12 -19.00
CA GLY A 662 -81.90 46.66 -17.67
C GLY A 662 -83.40 46.45 -17.47
N GLN A 663 -83.73 45.97 -16.27
CA GLN A 663 -84.76 46.51 -15.36
C GLN A 663 -84.71 45.81 -13.97
N ASP A 664 -84.70 46.65 -12.93
CA ASP A 664 -85.16 46.51 -11.54
C ASP A 664 -84.48 45.57 -10.50
N GLU A 665 -83.55 46.18 -9.72
CA GLU A 665 -83.31 46.18 -8.24
C GLU A 665 -83.48 44.93 -7.31
N PRO A 666 -82.86 44.89 -6.10
CA PRO A 666 -81.53 45.40 -5.68
C PRO A 666 -80.70 44.41 -4.79
N ALA A 667 -79.38 44.65 -4.81
CA ALA A 667 -78.30 44.35 -3.87
C ALA A 667 -78.45 43.30 -2.72
N GLU A 668 -77.63 42.24 -2.78
CA GLU A 668 -76.91 41.71 -1.61
C GLU A 668 -75.56 41.08 -2.04
N ALA A 669 -74.61 41.04 -1.11
CA ALA A 669 -73.17 41.05 -1.33
C ALA A 669 -72.53 39.75 -1.87
N GLY A 670 -71.50 39.92 -2.72
CA GLY A 670 -70.34 39.03 -2.90
C GLY A 670 -70.56 37.72 -3.66
N ASN A 671 -70.17 37.67 -4.95
CA ASN A 671 -70.04 36.40 -5.68
C ASN A 671 -68.78 36.38 -6.59
N PRO A 672 -67.95 35.32 -6.54
CA PRO A 672 -66.69 35.19 -7.29
C PRO A 672 -66.86 34.61 -8.72
N SER A 673 -68.05 34.71 -9.32
CA SER A 673 -68.46 33.87 -10.46
C SER A 673 -67.97 34.29 -11.85
N VAL A 674 -67.37 35.48 -12.00
CA VAL A 674 -66.86 35.94 -13.32
C VAL A 674 -65.46 35.37 -13.62
N THR A 675 -64.62 35.18 -12.58
CA THR A 675 -63.28 34.58 -12.74
C THR A 675 -63.34 33.08 -13.06
N SER A 676 -64.38 32.37 -12.60
CA SER A 676 -64.55 30.93 -12.84
C SER A 676 -64.94 30.58 -14.28
N GLN A 677 -65.69 31.42 -14.99
CA GLN A 677 -66.05 31.16 -16.39
C GLN A 677 -64.90 31.44 -17.36
N GLN A 678 -64.12 32.51 -17.12
CA GLN A 678 -62.93 32.80 -17.92
C GLN A 678 -61.86 31.70 -17.77
N SER A 679 -61.63 31.24 -16.53
CA SER A 679 -60.66 30.18 -16.25
C SER A 679 -61.08 28.77 -16.72
N GLU A 680 -62.38 28.50 -16.89
CA GLU A 680 -62.87 27.27 -17.54
C GLU A 680 -62.68 27.32 -19.07
N ILE A 681 -62.96 28.47 -19.70
CA ILE A 681 -62.76 28.67 -21.15
C ILE A 681 -61.27 28.58 -21.51
N ASP A 682 -60.39 29.19 -20.71
CA ASP A 682 -58.93 29.12 -20.92
C ASP A 682 -58.39 27.68 -20.73
N GLN A 683 -58.96 26.91 -19.78
CA GLN A 683 -58.58 25.51 -19.57
C GLN A 683 -59.01 24.60 -20.72
N ASP A 684 -60.18 24.82 -21.32
CA ASP A 684 -60.66 24.03 -22.44
C ASP A 684 -59.89 24.37 -23.74
N ALA A 685 -59.56 25.63 -23.98
CA ALA A 685 -58.70 26.04 -25.09
C ALA A 685 -57.27 25.44 -24.98
N LEU A 686 -56.70 25.41 -23.77
CA LEU A 686 -55.42 24.75 -23.51
C LEU A 686 -55.47 23.23 -23.79
N ARG A 687 -56.57 22.55 -23.44
CA ARG A 687 -56.77 21.11 -23.70
C ARG A 687 -56.91 20.82 -25.19
N ASP A 688 -57.68 21.62 -25.91
CA ASP A 688 -57.85 21.46 -27.36
C ASP A 688 -56.53 21.69 -28.10
N ARG A 689 -55.73 22.69 -27.69
CA ARG A 689 -54.38 22.89 -28.22
C ARG A 689 -53.46 21.71 -27.96
N GLN A 690 -53.45 21.19 -26.72
CA GLN A 690 -52.66 20.00 -26.37
C GLN A 690 -53.06 18.78 -27.20
N ARG A 691 -54.36 18.60 -27.48
CA ARG A 691 -54.85 17.52 -28.33
C ARG A 691 -54.35 17.65 -29.78
N VAL A 692 -54.40 18.85 -30.36
CA VAL A 692 -53.89 19.10 -31.72
C VAL A 692 -52.38 18.90 -31.76
N GLN A 693 -51.64 19.40 -30.76
CA GLN A 693 -50.20 19.17 -30.63
C GLN A 693 -49.85 17.67 -30.59
N LEU A 694 -50.56 16.89 -29.78
CA LEU A 694 -50.35 15.44 -29.70
C LEU A 694 -50.57 14.76 -31.05
N ARG A 695 -51.56 15.20 -31.84
CA ARG A 695 -51.80 14.68 -33.19
C ARG A 695 -50.71 15.08 -34.19
N ILE A 696 -50.19 16.31 -34.13
CA ILE A 696 -49.06 16.74 -34.97
C ILE A 696 -47.82 15.88 -34.65
N ARG A 697 -47.52 15.69 -33.35
CA ARG A 697 -46.42 14.80 -32.93
C ARG A 697 -46.62 13.37 -33.39
N GLN A 698 -47.83 12.83 -33.28
CA GLN A 698 -48.16 11.50 -33.76
C GLN A 698 -47.96 11.37 -35.29
N ALA A 699 -48.36 12.39 -36.06
CA ALA A 699 -48.11 12.45 -37.49
C ALA A 699 -46.60 12.47 -37.81
N GLY A 700 -45.81 13.22 -37.05
CA GLY A 700 -44.35 13.26 -37.20
C GLY A 700 -43.68 11.91 -36.89
N LEU A 701 -44.09 11.25 -35.81
CA LEU A 701 -43.62 9.91 -35.47
C LEU A 701 -44.00 8.89 -36.56
N GLN A 702 -45.22 8.95 -37.07
CA GLN A 702 -45.66 8.07 -38.15
C GLN A 702 -44.86 8.30 -39.44
N ALA A 703 -44.54 9.54 -39.79
CA ALA A 703 -43.69 9.87 -40.94
C ALA A 703 -42.27 9.31 -40.78
N SER A 704 -41.66 9.45 -39.61
CA SER A 704 -40.33 8.89 -39.31
C SER A 704 -40.34 7.36 -39.39
N LYS A 705 -41.36 6.72 -38.80
CA LYS A 705 -41.55 5.26 -38.85
C LYS A 705 -41.63 4.76 -40.30
N SER A 706 -42.49 5.36 -41.11
CA SER A 706 -42.61 4.96 -42.52
C SER A 706 -41.33 5.21 -43.31
N THR A 707 -40.54 6.24 -42.97
CA THR A 707 -39.23 6.48 -43.60
C THR A 707 -38.24 5.35 -43.30
N GLU A 708 -38.14 4.93 -42.04
CA GLU A 708 -37.28 3.81 -41.61
C GLU A 708 -37.71 2.47 -42.22
N GLU A 709 -39.02 2.20 -42.27
CA GLU A 709 -39.56 0.99 -42.90
C GLU A 709 -39.24 0.93 -44.39
N LEU A 710 -39.40 2.05 -45.11
CA LEU A 710 -39.04 2.14 -46.53
C LEU A 710 -37.52 2.04 -46.76
N ALA A 711 -36.70 2.64 -45.89
CA ALA A 711 -35.24 2.49 -45.94
C ALA A 711 -34.83 1.02 -45.78
N GLY A 712 -35.48 0.29 -44.86
CA GLY A 712 -35.29 -1.14 -44.69
C GLY A 712 -35.67 -1.97 -45.93
N ILE A 713 -36.74 -1.59 -46.64
CA ILE A 713 -37.12 -2.22 -47.92
C ILE A 713 -36.06 -1.95 -48.99
N VAL A 714 -35.56 -0.71 -49.10
CA VAL A 714 -34.49 -0.37 -50.07
C VAL A 714 -33.23 -1.20 -49.82
N ALA A 715 -32.77 -1.28 -48.57
CA ALA A 715 -31.61 -2.10 -48.21
C ALA A 715 -31.82 -3.59 -48.54
N GLY A 716 -33.01 -4.13 -48.24
CA GLY A 716 -33.35 -5.50 -48.61
C GLY A 716 -33.40 -5.76 -50.12
N LEU A 717 -33.85 -4.79 -50.91
CA LEU A 717 -33.82 -4.87 -52.38
C LEU A 717 -32.39 -4.78 -52.93
N ASP A 718 -31.52 -3.97 -52.32
CA ASP A 718 -30.08 -3.93 -52.63
C ASP A 718 -29.44 -5.30 -52.38
N ASP A 719 -29.71 -5.93 -51.24
CA ASP A 719 -29.21 -7.26 -50.90
C ASP A 719 -29.70 -8.33 -51.90
N LEU A 720 -30.97 -8.29 -52.32
CA LEU A 720 -31.50 -9.20 -53.34
C LEU A 720 -30.77 -9.06 -54.68
N VAL A 721 -30.54 -7.82 -55.14
CA VAL A 721 -29.81 -7.56 -56.39
C VAL A 721 -28.37 -8.08 -56.29
N LEU A 722 -27.72 -7.87 -55.14
CA LEU A 722 -26.35 -8.32 -54.91
C LEU A 722 -26.28 -9.86 -54.80
N GLU A 723 -27.27 -10.50 -54.18
CA GLU A 723 -27.44 -11.96 -54.10
C GLU A 723 -27.63 -12.58 -55.49
N MET A 724 -28.37 -11.94 -56.39
CA MET A 724 -28.51 -12.38 -57.79
C MET A 724 -27.19 -12.29 -58.57
N VAL A 725 -26.43 -11.21 -58.37
CA VAL A 725 -25.13 -10.98 -59.02
C VAL A 725 -24.11 -12.02 -58.54
N ASN A 726 -23.97 -12.17 -57.23
CA ASN A 726 -23.02 -13.08 -56.61
C ASN A 726 -23.32 -14.55 -56.94
N ASN A 727 -24.59 -14.93 -57.03
CA ASN A 727 -24.99 -16.29 -57.40
C ASN A 727 -25.04 -16.55 -58.91
N ARG A 728 -24.64 -15.58 -59.74
CA ARG A 728 -24.64 -15.68 -61.21
C ARG A 728 -25.98 -16.16 -61.78
N ILE A 729 -27.08 -15.62 -61.27
CA ILE A 729 -28.41 -15.95 -61.79
C ILE A 729 -28.61 -15.22 -63.12
N ASP A 730 -28.83 -15.97 -64.21
CA ASP A 730 -29.03 -15.44 -65.56
C ASP A 730 -30.38 -14.72 -65.71
N SER A 731 -30.48 -13.48 -65.22
CA SER A 731 -31.64 -12.60 -65.42
C SER A 731 -31.26 -11.12 -65.42
N VAL A 732 -30.44 -10.73 -66.41
CA VAL A 732 -29.96 -9.34 -66.57
C VAL A 732 -31.14 -8.35 -66.62
N ASP A 733 -32.18 -8.67 -67.39
CA ASP A 733 -33.39 -7.85 -67.51
C ASP A 733 -34.12 -7.66 -66.18
N ARG A 734 -34.19 -8.71 -65.34
CA ARG A 734 -34.87 -8.65 -64.04
C ARG A 734 -34.07 -7.77 -63.08
N ARG A 735 -32.76 -7.98 -63.01
CA ARG A 735 -31.87 -7.21 -62.17
C ARG A 735 -31.93 -5.72 -62.50
N GLU A 736 -31.84 -5.38 -63.79
CA GLU A 736 -31.88 -3.99 -64.24
C GLU A 736 -33.23 -3.33 -63.90
N ARG A 737 -34.35 -4.04 -64.08
CA ARG A 737 -35.69 -3.55 -63.73
C ARG A 737 -35.89 -3.38 -62.23
N LEU A 738 -35.42 -4.31 -61.40
CA LEU A 738 -35.48 -4.17 -59.94
C LEU A 738 -34.64 -3.00 -59.45
N GLN A 739 -33.43 -2.85 -60.00
CA GLN A 739 -32.51 -1.79 -59.62
C GLN A 739 -33.02 -0.39 -60.05
N GLN A 740 -33.30 -0.20 -61.35
CA GLN A 740 -33.68 1.10 -61.92
C GLN A 740 -35.17 1.41 -61.76
N GLY A 741 -36.03 0.38 -61.80
CA GLY A 741 -37.49 0.55 -61.83
C GLY A 741 -38.14 0.58 -60.45
N VAL A 742 -37.52 -0.02 -59.43
CA VAL A 742 -38.12 -0.15 -58.09
C VAL A 742 -37.22 0.49 -57.04
N ARG A 743 -35.97 0.01 -56.93
CA ARG A 743 -35.06 0.37 -55.85
C ARG A 743 -34.61 1.84 -55.91
N GLU A 744 -34.11 2.32 -57.05
CA GLU A 744 -33.63 3.70 -57.20
C GLU A 744 -34.72 4.75 -56.95
N PRO A 745 -35.93 4.64 -57.53
CA PRO A 745 -37.02 5.55 -57.22
C PRO A 745 -37.43 5.51 -55.75
N LEU A 746 -37.45 4.32 -55.12
CA LEU A 746 -37.80 4.19 -53.70
C LEU A 746 -36.74 4.84 -52.80
N ALA A 747 -35.45 4.67 -53.13
CA ALA A 747 -34.35 5.32 -52.43
C ALA A 747 -34.45 6.85 -52.53
N ALA A 748 -34.82 7.38 -53.71
CA ALA A 748 -35.01 8.81 -53.90
C ALA A 748 -36.14 9.38 -53.01
N VAL A 749 -37.24 8.63 -52.83
CA VAL A 749 -38.36 8.99 -51.94
C VAL A 749 -37.93 9.05 -50.46
N VAL A 750 -37.10 8.11 -50.03
CA VAL A 750 -36.57 8.03 -48.66
C VAL A 750 -35.58 9.16 -48.37
N GLN A 751 -34.76 9.54 -49.35
CA GLN A 751 -33.67 10.51 -49.15
C GLN A 751 -34.15 11.96 -48.97
N GLU A 752 -35.19 12.41 -49.68
CA GLU A 752 -35.60 13.83 -49.61
C GLU A 752 -37.11 14.06 -49.38
N PRO A 753 -38.06 13.50 -50.15
CA PRO A 753 -39.49 13.77 -49.96
C PRO A 753 -40.02 13.50 -48.54
N PHE A 754 -39.70 12.35 -47.94
CA PHE A 754 -40.11 12.04 -46.55
C PHE A 754 -39.44 12.92 -45.50
N PRO A 755 -38.10 13.13 -45.52
CA PRO A 755 -37.45 14.09 -44.63
C PRO A 755 -37.98 15.53 -44.77
N LEU A 756 -38.37 15.95 -45.99
CA LEU A 756 -39.02 17.23 -46.24
C LEU A 756 -40.41 17.30 -45.58
N LEU A 757 -41.23 16.25 -45.72
CA LEU A 757 -42.52 16.13 -45.02
C LEU A 757 -42.34 16.19 -43.50
N GLY A 758 -41.33 15.51 -42.96
CA GLY A 758 -41.00 15.55 -41.53
C GLY A 758 -40.69 16.98 -41.04
N ARG A 759 -39.88 17.74 -41.78
CA ARG A 759 -39.60 19.16 -41.48
C ARG A 759 -40.88 20.01 -41.53
N GLN A 760 -41.77 19.79 -42.49
CA GLN A 760 -43.04 20.50 -42.58
C GLN A 760 -43.98 20.18 -41.41
N ILE A 761 -44.00 18.94 -40.91
CA ILE A 761 -44.80 18.59 -39.72
C ILE A 761 -44.27 19.26 -38.45
N VAL A 762 -42.95 19.36 -38.30
CA VAL A 762 -42.34 20.11 -37.19
C VAL A 762 -42.69 21.60 -37.28
N GLU A 763 -42.74 22.16 -38.48
CA GLU A 763 -43.16 23.53 -38.71
C GLU A 763 -44.63 23.77 -38.29
N LEU A 764 -45.53 22.80 -38.50
CA LEU A 764 -46.91 22.86 -37.97
C LEU A 764 -46.93 22.95 -36.44
N GLU A 765 -46.08 22.17 -35.75
CA GLU A 765 -45.97 22.26 -34.30
C GLU A 765 -45.44 23.64 -33.88
N ARG A 766 -44.44 24.18 -34.60
CA ARG A 766 -43.88 25.51 -34.33
C ARG A 766 -44.94 26.62 -34.45
N ILE A 767 -45.73 26.61 -35.52
CA ILE A 767 -46.82 27.58 -35.76
C ILE A 767 -47.90 27.45 -34.66
N LEU A 768 -48.23 26.22 -34.23
CA LEU A 768 -49.16 25.99 -33.13
C LEU A 768 -48.60 26.48 -31.79
N MET A 769 -47.28 26.37 -31.56
CA MET A 769 -46.60 26.76 -30.33
C MET A 769 -46.38 28.27 -30.20
N SER A 770 -46.05 28.97 -31.29
CA SER A 770 -45.74 30.41 -31.31
C SER A 770 -46.90 31.30 -30.86
N THR A 771 -48.12 30.78 -30.77
CA THR A 771 -49.29 31.48 -30.21
C THR A 771 -49.40 31.43 -28.68
N ALA A 772 -48.57 30.63 -27.99
CA ALA A 772 -48.50 30.62 -26.52
C ALA A 772 -47.35 31.49 -25.96
N ASP A 773 -46.27 31.65 -26.72
CA ASP A 773 -45.11 32.44 -26.28
C ASP A 773 -45.32 33.96 -26.51
N SER A 774 -46.42 34.35 -27.16
CA SER A 774 -46.78 35.76 -27.42
C SER A 774 -47.17 36.56 -26.17
N GLU A 775 -47.19 35.95 -24.98
CA GLU A 775 -47.29 36.69 -23.71
C GLU A 775 -45.94 37.27 -23.25
N ASP A 776 -44.80 36.73 -23.70
CA ASP A 776 -43.45 37.10 -23.21
C ASP A 776 -42.54 37.81 -24.25
N ASP A 777 -42.89 37.84 -25.54
CA ASP A 777 -42.06 38.45 -26.60
C ASP A 777 -42.83 39.50 -27.44
N GLU A 778 -42.62 40.80 -27.12
CA GLU A 778 -43.31 41.95 -27.75
C GLU A 778 -43.07 42.10 -29.27
N ASN A 779 -42.15 41.32 -29.86
CA ASN A 779 -41.80 41.41 -31.29
C ASN A 779 -42.23 40.20 -32.14
N ALA A 780 -42.91 39.21 -31.57
CA ALA A 780 -43.40 38.06 -32.33
C ALA A 780 -44.76 38.35 -32.97
N GLU A 781 -44.84 38.39 -34.31
CA GLU A 781 -46.14 38.43 -35.00
C GLU A 781 -46.93 37.15 -34.68
N PRO A 782 -48.19 37.24 -34.19
CA PRO A 782 -48.98 36.07 -33.86
C PRO A 782 -49.27 35.27 -35.12
N ALA A 783 -48.95 33.98 -35.09
CA ALA A 783 -49.21 33.07 -36.20
C ALA A 783 -50.69 33.12 -36.59
N THR A 784 -50.97 33.34 -37.88
CA THR A 784 -52.33 33.48 -38.37
C THR A 784 -52.93 32.12 -38.75
N VAL A 785 -54.27 32.06 -38.80
CA VAL A 785 -55.00 30.91 -39.35
C VAL A 785 -54.54 30.60 -40.79
N GLN A 786 -54.15 31.62 -41.56
CA GLN A 786 -53.62 31.46 -42.92
C GLN A 786 -52.25 30.77 -42.95
N ASP A 787 -51.36 31.07 -42.00
CA ASP A 787 -50.04 30.43 -41.92
C ASP A 787 -50.16 28.93 -41.64
N MET A 788 -51.05 28.56 -40.72
CA MET A 788 -51.36 27.15 -40.41
C MET A 788 -51.96 26.44 -41.63
N GLN A 789 -52.95 27.05 -42.31
CA GLN A 789 -53.55 26.48 -43.53
C GLN A 789 -52.50 26.26 -44.64
N GLN A 790 -51.63 27.24 -44.86
CA GLN A 790 -50.58 27.15 -45.87
C GLN A 790 -49.57 26.04 -45.53
N ALA A 791 -49.13 25.95 -44.28
CA ALA A 791 -48.20 24.91 -43.84
C ALA A 791 -48.81 23.51 -43.94
N VAL A 792 -50.09 23.33 -43.59
CA VAL A 792 -50.77 22.03 -43.74
C VAL A 792 -50.94 21.68 -45.22
N GLN A 793 -51.30 22.63 -46.07
CA GLN A 793 -51.41 22.41 -47.52
C GLN A 793 -50.08 21.99 -48.15
N GLN A 794 -48.96 22.59 -47.71
CA GLN A 794 -47.62 22.19 -48.14
C GLN A 794 -47.27 20.76 -47.70
N ALA A 795 -47.60 20.40 -46.45
CA ALA A 795 -47.41 19.05 -45.93
C ALA A 795 -48.27 18.01 -46.69
N VAL A 796 -49.55 18.31 -46.93
CA VAL A 796 -50.44 17.43 -47.69
C VAL A 796 -49.98 17.28 -49.14
N ALA A 797 -49.56 18.36 -49.81
CA ALA A 797 -49.06 18.31 -51.18
C ALA A 797 -47.79 17.45 -51.30
N THR A 798 -46.86 17.59 -50.35
CA THR A 798 -45.65 16.75 -50.29
C THR A 798 -46.02 15.29 -50.05
N ASN A 799 -46.98 15.02 -49.15
CA ASN A 799 -47.45 13.66 -48.91
C ASN A 799 -48.17 13.04 -50.12
N ASP A 800 -48.90 13.84 -50.91
CA ASP A 800 -49.53 13.39 -52.15
C ASP A 800 -48.48 13.09 -53.24
N GLU A 801 -47.39 13.87 -53.31
CA GLU A 801 -46.24 13.58 -54.17
C GLU A 801 -45.56 12.26 -53.79
N ILE A 802 -45.33 12.04 -52.49
CA ILE A 802 -44.80 10.76 -51.97
C ILE A 802 -45.71 9.60 -52.37
N LEU A 803 -47.03 9.72 -52.14
CA LEU A 803 -47.99 8.68 -52.50
C LEU A 803 -47.99 8.38 -54.00
N LEU A 804 -47.84 9.40 -54.85
CA LEU A 804 -47.73 9.23 -56.30
C LEU A 804 -46.48 8.43 -56.67
N GLN A 805 -45.33 8.79 -56.10
CA GLN A 805 -44.05 8.10 -56.36
C GLN A 805 -44.08 6.65 -55.86
N LEU A 806 -44.55 6.41 -54.63
CA LEU A 806 -44.68 5.06 -54.08
C LEU A 806 -45.66 4.20 -54.87
N SER A 807 -46.78 4.78 -55.33
CA SER A 807 -47.76 4.05 -56.15
C SER A 807 -47.18 3.70 -57.54
N ALA A 808 -46.38 4.59 -58.13
CA ALA A 808 -45.68 4.31 -59.39
C ALA A 808 -44.64 3.18 -59.22
N VAL A 809 -43.93 3.14 -58.09
CA VAL A 809 -43.01 2.03 -57.75
C VAL A 809 -43.78 0.73 -57.57
N LEU A 810 -44.91 0.75 -56.86
CA LEU A 810 -45.76 -0.43 -56.67
C LEU A 810 -46.31 -0.95 -58.01
N GLU A 811 -46.74 -0.06 -58.91
CA GLU A 811 -47.17 -0.42 -60.27
C GLU A 811 -46.04 -1.10 -61.05
N LYS A 812 -44.81 -0.60 -60.94
CA LYS A 812 -43.64 -1.27 -61.53
C LYS A 812 -43.38 -2.65 -60.94
N MET A 813 -43.65 -2.89 -59.66
CA MET A 813 -43.57 -4.23 -59.06
C MET A 813 -44.70 -5.15 -59.52
N LEU A 814 -45.91 -4.64 -59.74
CA LEU A 814 -47.06 -5.38 -60.26
C LEU A 814 -46.86 -5.83 -61.72
N ASP A 815 -46.30 -4.96 -62.55
CA ASP A 815 -45.92 -5.30 -63.92
C ASP A 815 -44.95 -6.51 -63.96
N LEU A 816 -44.07 -6.65 -62.95
CA LEU A 816 -43.14 -7.78 -62.83
C LEU A 816 -43.85 -9.11 -62.53
N GLU A 817 -44.87 -9.09 -61.68
CA GLU A 817 -45.64 -10.28 -61.30
C GLU A 817 -46.43 -10.83 -62.49
N SER A 818 -47.15 -9.97 -63.22
CA SER A 818 -47.98 -10.42 -64.35
C SER A 818 -47.18 -11.13 -65.46
N PHE A 819 -45.93 -10.71 -65.69
CA PHE A 819 -45.04 -11.36 -66.64
C PHE A 819 -44.51 -12.70 -66.13
N ASN A 820 -44.19 -12.79 -64.83
CA ASN A 820 -43.70 -14.01 -64.20
C ASN A 820 -44.80 -15.03 -63.99
N GLU A 821 -46.02 -14.63 -63.59
CA GLU A 821 -47.19 -15.53 -63.53
C GLU A 821 -47.43 -16.20 -64.88
N ILE A 822 -47.28 -15.47 -65.99
CA ILE A 822 -47.38 -16.03 -67.34
C ILE A 822 -46.24 -17.02 -67.62
N LEU A 823 -45.00 -16.73 -67.19
CA LEU A 823 -43.87 -17.63 -67.34
C LEU A 823 -43.99 -18.90 -66.49
N ASP A 824 -44.47 -18.79 -65.25
CA ASP A 824 -44.72 -19.93 -64.36
C ASP A 824 -45.87 -20.78 -64.86
N LEU A 825 -46.93 -20.18 -65.42
CA LEU A 825 -48.01 -20.92 -66.07
C LEU A 825 -47.49 -21.66 -67.31
N MET A 826 -46.52 -21.08 -68.03
CA MET A 826 -45.85 -21.72 -69.17
C MET A 826 -44.89 -22.83 -68.73
N ARG A 827 -44.15 -22.63 -67.63
CA ARG A 827 -43.23 -23.62 -67.06
C ARG A 827 -43.98 -24.79 -66.42
N GLY A 828 -45.07 -24.54 -65.70
CA GLY A 828 -45.99 -25.57 -65.22
C GLY A 828 -46.58 -26.40 -66.36
N LEU A 829 -46.96 -25.76 -67.48
CA LEU A 829 -47.39 -26.46 -68.69
C LEU A 829 -46.29 -27.34 -69.31
N ILE A 830 -45.02 -26.92 -69.23
CA ILE A 830 -43.86 -27.70 -69.71
C ILE A 830 -43.58 -28.89 -68.78
N ASP A 831 -43.63 -28.69 -67.46
CA ASP A 831 -43.40 -29.77 -66.48
C ASP A 831 -44.55 -30.79 -66.51
N ASP A 832 -45.80 -30.34 -66.65
CA ASP A 832 -46.96 -31.21 -66.89
C ASP A 832 -46.79 -32.01 -68.19
N GLN A 833 -46.27 -31.38 -69.26
CA GLN A 833 -45.96 -32.08 -70.51
C GLN A 833 -44.84 -33.12 -70.35
N LYS A 834 -43.78 -32.81 -69.58
CA LYS A 834 -42.69 -33.75 -69.30
C LYS A 834 -43.18 -34.93 -68.46
N SER A 835 -43.93 -34.66 -67.39
CA SER A 835 -44.54 -35.70 -66.56
C SER A 835 -45.44 -36.61 -67.38
N LEU A 836 -46.28 -36.04 -68.27
CA LEU A 836 -47.12 -36.83 -69.18
C LEU A 836 -46.29 -37.63 -70.19
N LEU A 837 -45.17 -37.10 -70.68
CA LEU A 837 -44.25 -37.83 -71.55
C LEU A 837 -43.58 -39.01 -70.82
N GLU A 838 -43.08 -38.80 -69.61
CA GLU A 838 -42.50 -39.86 -68.78
C GLU A 838 -43.55 -40.93 -68.43
N GLU A 839 -44.76 -40.53 -68.03
CA GLU A 839 -45.86 -41.45 -67.72
C GLU A 839 -46.31 -42.25 -68.96
N THR A 840 -46.34 -41.63 -70.15
CA THR A 840 -46.65 -42.33 -71.40
C THR A 840 -45.51 -43.22 -71.89
N GLU A 841 -44.25 -42.87 -71.66
CA GLU A 841 -43.10 -43.73 -71.90
C GLU A 841 -43.09 -44.94 -70.96
N GLU A 842 -43.36 -44.75 -69.67
CA GLU A 842 -43.53 -45.84 -68.70
C GLU A 842 -44.71 -46.75 -69.08
N GLU A 843 -45.87 -46.19 -69.47
CA GLU A 843 -47.01 -46.98 -69.92
C GLU A 843 -46.68 -47.75 -71.20
N GLN A 844 -45.98 -47.15 -72.17
CA GLN A 844 -45.50 -47.84 -73.37
C GLN A 844 -44.51 -48.96 -73.04
N GLN A 845 -43.55 -48.72 -72.15
CA GLN A 845 -42.62 -49.77 -71.69
C GLN A 845 -43.37 -50.91 -71.00
N ASN A 846 -44.33 -50.59 -70.12
CA ASN A 846 -45.18 -51.57 -69.45
C ASN A 846 -46.02 -52.37 -70.45
N ARG A 847 -46.57 -51.73 -71.48
CA ARG A 847 -47.37 -52.38 -72.54
C ARG A 847 -46.54 -53.26 -73.47
N VAL A 848 -45.29 -52.89 -73.73
CA VAL A 848 -44.32 -53.73 -74.44
C VAL A 848 -43.94 -54.94 -73.59
N LEU A 849 -43.73 -54.76 -72.29
CA LEU A 849 -43.46 -55.86 -71.35
C LEU A 849 -44.64 -56.86 -71.25
N ASP A 850 -45.89 -56.37 -71.28
CA ASP A 850 -47.10 -57.20 -71.25
C ASP A 850 -47.32 -58.02 -72.55
N LEU A 851 -46.77 -57.57 -73.69
CA LEU A 851 -46.76 -58.32 -74.95
C LEU A 851 -45.74 -59.47 -74.99
N PHE A 852 -44.81 -59.51 -74.05
CA PHE A 852 -43.80 -60.58 -73.90
C PHE A 852 -44.09 -61.55 -72.75
N GLN A 853 -45.22 -61.38 -72.04
CA GLN A 853 -45.84 -62.41 -71.20
C GLN A 853 -46.88 -63.21 -71.99
#